data_AF-A0A6N8J8J4-F1
#
_entry.id   AF-A0A6N8J8J4-F1
#
_cell.length_a   1.000
_cell.length_b   1.000
_cell.length_c   1.000
_cell.angle_alpha   90.00
_cell.angle_beta   90.00
_cell.angle_gamma   90.00
#
_symmetry.space_group_name_H-M   'P 1'
#
loop_
_entity.id
_entity.type
_entity.pdbx_description
1 polymer ?
#
loop_
_entity_poly.entity_id
_entity_poly.type
_entity_poly.pdbx_seq_one_letter_code
_entity_poly.pdbx_strand_id
1 'polypeptide(L)'
;MKLLNILENYDTPLLDKLSADKVDEAISLRLPQSVIVQEIISALSSQSYISEKILYARPPVFAILNLILQSPSFMFDVEGFRGKVLEYVKELSTRAANTKPSHEKNPKLYIKILKRAWENDGLIDKSEANILELVKSELGIWDREHFTLIHDSSILELWDIEQEYYLARNFLLATGILLTYDNKYIIADEVAIQIRKTFGIELMDDSYKRLLSSLNRDDLAQALTYYQLNVSGSKDVVIDRLLNSLIPPADILGLFHLESLRELCRQENIQISGAKNAVIANIIQFFDEDMDLRLHQKEELLPTQPPAPEVREMSPEIYSKILLNLTGQQLYDILHQNTLMTSGTKDEKVKRILDSYKSERSIFNFLRKEDLAQMCRRLTLPVSGSKQELVDRILDYVPATAQSDLQISRDASDMTNIPAVLQLQEVETVVNTESIALPSNWDEINARFPNLGRDEKIVLAILKEAKSITEQDLARIVTKHKLGWFLHKAHMAELMAKLNRDDKPYIQIKSVQNNNIYQWTSNDIADGQILEKKTARDIIDALRHGVVPRNNLNLLMVGQQTARNHLSDILLEVNANKSHFKFIRGQYGSGKTFLCSWLKEFALNNEFAVSFINISHDQPLSDLPIFFSGLINGLRTPEKTDSSALMDILESWLLNIHNKTARIEGIDLTLEGSHERLIKIVEKSIEIEFANFNDIEPGFSLALRAFYDGKVKGDIELVSNAVAWIMGSRSLSSQALRDIGVKGYLEANNVFPRMRAILQIISGARYKGLLLLVDELELVRKFPHARQRELALETLRLLIDEAGRNALPGCLVIFTGTDEFFEDERYGLKSYEALAERVMTPFTHENFVSMRQPIISLEALDSQRLANVVFKVRDLYGIAYGWDAKQFADDDSILKLIGEWTMFGEESIDRKPRPILREFIQMLDLCEENKGISLSQFLKKSVLETVPEASFNSN
;
A
#
# COMPACT_ATOMS: atom_id res chain seq x y z
N MET A 1 6.54 -27.83 5.08
CA MET A 1 7.76 -27.17 4.52
C MET A 1 7.62 -25.67 4.68
N LYS A 2 8.69 -24.95 5.06
CA LYS A 2 8.63 -23.49 5.23
C LYS A 2 8.35 -22.78 3.92
N LEU A 3 7.53 -21.74 3.97
CA LEU A 3 7.12 -20.94 2.82
C LEU A 3 8.31 -20.33 2.07
N LEU A 4 9.31 -19.81 2.79
CA LEU A 4 10.53 -19.24 2.19
C LEU A 4 11.25 -20.25 1.29
N ASN A 5 11.44 -21.49 1.77
CA ASN A 5 12.15 -22.54 1.03
C ASN A 5 11.40 -22.97 -0.24
N ILE A 6 10.06 -22.85 -0.25
CA ILE A 6 9.26 -23.15 -1.43
C ILE A 6 9.39 -22.01 -2.45
N LEU A 7 9.28 -20.76 -1.99
CA LEU A 7 9.32 -19.56 -2.84
C LEU A 7 10.71 -19.29 -3.43
N GLU A 8 11.79 -19.70 -2.78
CA GLU A 8 13.15 -19.64 -3.32
C GLU A 8 13.34 -20.51 -4.58
N ASN A 9 12.53 -21.55 -4.75
CA ASN A 9 12.56 -22.43 -5.92
C ASN A 9 11.64 -21.96 -7.06
N TYR A 10 10.94 -20.82 -6.91
CA TYR A 10 9.99 -20.33 -7.90
C TYR A 10 10.63 -19.30 -8.83
N ASP A 11 10.35 -19.43 -10.12
CA ASP A 11 10.79 -18.46 -11.12
C ASP A 11 10.11 -17.10 -10.91
N THR A 12 10.79 -16.02 -11.32
CA THR A 12 10.32 -14.63 -11.21
C THR A 12 8.89 -14.41 -11.74
N PRO A 13 8.46 -14.98 -12.89
CA PRO A 13 7.10 -14.81 -13.40
C PRO A 13 6.01 -15.46 -12.52
N LEU A 14 6.35 -16.54 -11.80
CA LEU A 14 5.43 -17.19 -10.86
C LEU A 14 5.31 -16.35 -9.58
N LEU A 15 6.43 -15.80 -9.09
CA LEU A 15 6.44 -14.88 -7.96
C LEU A 15 5.67 -13.58 -8.25
N ASP A 16 5.83 -13.01 -9.45
CA ASP A 16 5.07 -11.84 -9.89
C ASP A 16 3.55 -12.13 -9.89
N LYS A 17 3.14 -13.28 -10.43
CA LYS A 17 1.73 -13.72 -10.42
C LYS A 17 1.19 -13.89 -9.00
N LEU A 18 1.96 -14.52 -8.12
CA LEU A 18 1.58 -14.72 -6.72
C LEU A 18 1.49 -13.42 -5.94
N SER A 19 2.21 -12.38 -6.37
CA SER A 19 2.23 -11.07 -5.73
C SER A 19 1.09 -10.15 -6.20
N ALA A 20 0.41 -10.47 -7.30
CA ALA A 20 -0.53 -9.58 -7.98
C ALA A 20 -1.72 -9.10 -7.12
N ASP A 21 -2.15 -9.89 -6.12
CA ASP A 21 -3.23 -9.53 -5.20
C ASP A 21 -2.74 -9.13 -3.79
N LYS A 22 -1.42 -9.13 -3.59
CA LYS A 22 -0.71 -8.77 -2.34
C LYS A 22 0.08 -7.48 -2.49
N VAL A 23 0.29 -7.07 -3.72
CA VAL A 23 0.97 -5.86 -4.17
C VAL A 23 -0.07 -5.10 -5.00
N ASP A 24 -0.38 -3.87 -4.61
CA ASP A 24 -1.41 -3.06 -5.28
C ASP A 24 -1.22 -3.04 -6.82
N GLU A 25 -2.31 -3.26 -7.58
CA GLU A 25 -2.35 -3.21 -9.07
C GLU A 25 -1.85 -1.87 -9.65
N ALA A 26 -1.68 -0.84 -8.82
CA ALA A 26 -1.02 0.41 -9.19
C ALA A 26 0.50 0.28 -9.43
N ILE A 27 1.10 -0.86 -9.07
CA ILE A 27 2.54 -1.13 -9.14
C ILE A 27 2.85 -1.88 -10.43
N SER A 28 2.93 -1.15 -11.55
CA SER A 28 3.53 -1.66 -12.79
C SER A 28 5.05 -1.46 -12.79
N LEU A 29 5.73 -1.91 -11.72
CA LEU A 29 7.19 -1.93 -11.59
C LEU A 29 7.61 -3.30 -11.05
N ARG A 30 8.62 -3.90 -11.69
CA ARG A 30 9.26 -5.13 -11.21
C ARG A 30 9.95 -4.85 -9.87
N LEU A 31 9.32 -5.29 -8.79
CA LEU A 31 9.93 -5.31 -7.45
C LEU A 31 11.13 -6.29 -7.43
N PRO A 32 12.15 -6.06 -6.60
CA PRO A 32 13.21 -7.05 -6.38
C PRO A 32 12.62 -8.35 -5.81
N GLN A 33 13.12 -9.51 -6.26
CA GLN A 33 12.61 -10.84 -5.88
C GLN A 33 12.54 -11.04 -4.36
N SER A 34 13.53 -10.53 -3.62
CA SER A 34 13.56 -10.61 -2.16
C SER A 34 12.40 -9.86 -1.49
N VAL A 35 11.95 -8.75 -2.07
CA VAL A 35 10.82 -7.95 -1.55
C VAL A 35 9.50 -8.64 -1.89
N ILE A 36 9.37 -9.15 -3.12
CA ILE A 36 8.18 -9.92 -3.53
C ILE A 36 7.98 -11.12 -2.61
N VAL A 37 9.04 -11.87 -2.32
CA VAL A 37 8.98 -13.02 -1.42
C VAL A 37 8.61 -12.60 0.00
N GLN A 38 9.12 -11.48 0.50
CA GLN A 38 8.74 -10.95 1.83
C GLN A 38 7.28 -10.52 1.91
N GLU A 39 6.75 -9.84 0.89
CA GLU A 39 5.34 -9.45 0.83
C GLU A 39 4.42 -10.66 0.71
N ILE A 40 4.79 -11.66 -0.10
CA ILE A 40 4.07 -12.93 -0.19
C ILE A 40 4.02 -13.63 1.18
N ILE A 41 5.17 -13.70 1.87
CA ILE A 41 5.24 -14.30 3.21
C ILE A 41 4.40 -13.51 4.21
N SER A 42 4.48 -12.18 4.20
CA SER A 42 3.73 -11.30 5.11
C SER A 42 2.22 -11.49 4.95
N ALA A 43 1.72 -11.45 3.72
CA ALA A 43 0.31 -11.63 3.43
C ALA A 43 -0.18 -13.05 3.76
N LEU A 44 0.57 -14.09 3.36
CA LEU A 44 0.21 -15.49 3.63
C LEU A 44 0.38 -15.89 5.10
N SER A 45 1.13 -15.12 5.89
CA SER A 45 1.21 -15.30 7.35
C SER A 45 0.07 -14.61 8.10
N SER A 46 -0.69 -13.74 7.42
CA SER A 46 -1.80 -12.99 8.01
C SER A 46 -3.10 -13.80 8.03
N GLN A 47 -3.69 -13.94 9.22
CA GLN A 47 -5.00 -14.57 9.39
C GLN A 47 -6.11 -13.79 8.66
N SER A 48 -6.04 -12.46 8.63
CA SER A 48 -7.07 -11.64 7.99
C SER A 48 -7.13 -11.88 6.48
N TYR A 49 -5.97 -11.96 5.83
CA TYR A 49 -5.85 -12.21 4.39
C TYR A 49 -6.38 -13.60 4.04
N ILE A 50 -5.97 -14.64 4.77
CA ILE A 50 -6.44 -16.01 4.50
C ILE A 50 -7.94 -16.13 4.76
N SER A 51 -8.43 -15.60 5.88
CA SER A 51 -9.85 -15.63 6.24
C SER A 51 -10.73 -14.98 5.17
N GLU A 52 -10.35 -13.81 4.68
CA GLU A 52 -11.06 -13.09 3.62
C GLU A 52 -11.20 -13.93 2.34
N LYS A 53 -10.18 -14.72 1.99
CA LYS A 53 -10.16 -15.50 0.75
C LYS A 53 -10.85 -16.86 0.84
N ILE A 54 -10.96 -17.48 2.02
CA ILE A 54 -11.43 -18.88 2.14
C ILE A 54 -12.67 -19.11 3.01
N LEU A 55 -13.04 -18.19 3.92
CA LEU A 55 -14.12 -18.42 4.92
C LEU A 55 -15.49 -18.68 4.27
N TYR A 56 -15.82 -17.91 3.24
CA TYR A 56 -17.05 -18.03 2.46
C TYR A 56 -16.74 -18.32 0.98
N ALA A 57 -15.65 -19.05 0.71
CA ALA A 57 -15.31 -19.43 -0.65
C ALA A 57 -16.25 -20.54 -1.18
N ARG A 58 -16.43 -20.58 -2.50
CA ARG A 58 -17.31 -21.55 -3.17
C ARG A 58 -16.81 -22.99 -2.99
N PRO A 59 -17.70 -23.99 -2.87
CA PRO A 59 -17.33 -25.40 -3.06
C PRO A 59 -16.62 -25.60 -4.41
N PRO A 60 -15.50 -26.33 -4.51
CA PRO A 60 -14.93 -27.24 -3.51
C PRO A 60 -13.67 -26.71 -2.80
N VAL A 61 -13.53 -25.40 -2.55
CA VAL A 61 -12.31 -24.81 -1.92
C VAL A 61 -11.94 -25.48 -0.60
N PHE A 62 -12.91 -25.64 0.30
CA PHE A 62 -12.69 -26.33 1.58
C PHE A 62 -12.24 -27.80 1.39
N ALA A 63 -12.89 -28.52 0.47
CA ALA A 63 -12.56 -29.92 0.18
C ALA A 63 -11.11 -30.08 -0.34
N ILE A 64 -10.66 -29.16 -1.21
CA ILE A 64 -9.28 -29.11 -1.71
C ILE A 64 -8.30 -28.91 -0.55
N LEU A 65 -8.50 -27.86 0.25
CA LEU A 65 -7.56 -27.49 1.31
C LEU A 65 -7.55 -28.53 2.43
N ASN A 66 -8.70 -29.04 2.84
CA ASN A 66 -8.77 -30.03 3.92
C ASN A 66 -8.10 -31.36 3.54
N LEU A 67 -8.26 -31.85 2.30
CA LEU A 67 -7.59 -33.08 1.87
C LEU A 67 -6.05 -32.97 1.87
N ILE A 68 -5.52 -31.79 1.55
CA ILE A 68 -4.07 -31.55 1.58
C ILE A 68 -3.60 -31.34 3.02
N LEU A 69 -4.37 -30.65 3.87
CA LEU A 69 -4.03 -30.51 5.28
C LEU A 69 -3.94 -31.88 5.97
N GLN A 70 -4.88 -32.80 5.73
CA GLN A 70 -4.86 -34.14 6.32
C GLN A 70 -3.79 -35.08 5.71
N SER A 71 -3.06 -34.64 4.69
CA SER A 71 -2.00 -35.43 4.04
C SER A 71 -0.65 -35.27 4.76
N PRO A 72 0.23 -36.29 4.73
CA PRO A 72 1.52 -36.22 5.39
C PRO A 72 2.37 -35.09 4.81
N SER A 73 2.98 -34.29 5.69
CA SER A 73 3.77 -33.09 5.32
C SER A 73 2.99 -32.01 4.54
N PHE A 74 1.66 -32.03 4.58
CA PHE A 74 0.79 -31.14 3.82
C PHE A 74 1.03 -31.20 2.30
N MET A 75 1.35 -32.39 1.79
CA MET A 75 1.66 -32.65 0.38
C MET A 75 0.77 -33.73 -0.23
N PHE A 76 0.24 -33.46 -1.43
CA PHE A 76 -0.61 -34.40 -2.17
C PHE A 76 -0.21 -34.48 -3.65
N ASP A 77 -0.21 -35.68 -4.25
CA ASP A 77 0.11 -35.87 -5.67
C ASP A 77 -0.92 -35.19 -6.59
N VAL A 78 -0.45 -34.43 -7.58
CA VAL A 78 -1.35 -33.74 -8.53
C VAL A 78 -2.20 -34.74 -9.33
N GLU A 79 -1.63 -35.90 -9.65
CA GLU A 79 -2.30 -36.96 -10.39
C GLU A 79 -3.38 -37.63 -9.53
N GLY A 80 -4.62 -37.69 -10.03
CA GLY A 80 -5.75 -38.31 -9.33
C GLY A 80 -6.37 -37.47 -8.19
N PHE A 81 -5.80 -36.31 -7.84
CA PHE A 81 -6.32 -35.46 -6.76
C PHE A 81 -7.76 -34.98 -7.02
N ARG A 82 -8.08 -34.60 -8.26
CA ARG A 82 -9.45 -34.18 -8.66
C ARG A 82 -10.50 -35.22 -8.32
N GLY A 83 -10.22 -36.50 -8.61
CA GLY A 83 -11.17 -37.59 -8.34
C GLY A 83 -11.49 -37.70 -6.85
N LYS A 84 -10.47 -37.60 -6.00
CA LYS A 84 -10.61 -37.62 -4.54
C LYS A 84 -11.36 -36.40 -4.00
N VAL A 85 -11.13 -35.21 -4.56
CA VAL A 85 -11.87 -34.00 -4.16
C VAL A 85 -13.36 -34.16 -4.47
N LEU A 86 -13.73 -34.66 -5.65
CA LEU A 86 -15.13 -34.87 -6.02
C LEU A 86 -15.80 -35.96 -5.18
N GLU A 87 -15.07 -37.02 -4.82
CA GLU A 87 -15.55 -38.04 -3.88
C GLU A 87 -15.80 -37.45 -2.50
N TYR A 88 -14.86 -36.62 -2.01
CA TYR A 88 -14.99 -35.97 -0.71
C TYR A 88 -16.12 -34.95 -0.65
N VAL A 89 -16.36 -34.20 -1.73
CA VAL A 89 -17.52 -33.29 -1.84
C VAL A 89 -18.84 -34.06 -1.74
N LYS A 90 -18.94 -35.23 -2.39
CA LYS A 90 -20.13 -36.09 -2.27
C LYS A 90 -20.30 -36.57 -0.83
N GLU A 91 -19.21 -36.94 -0.16
CA GLU A 91 -19.24 -37.33 1.24
C GLU A 91 -19.73 -36.16 2.14
N LEU A 92 -19.17 -34.97 1.98
CA LEU A 92 -19.60 -33.77 2.73
C LEU A 92 -21.09 -33.45 2.49
N SER A 93 -21.57 -33.60 1.25
CA SER A 93 -22.99 -33.42 0.92
C SER A 93 -23.90 -34.41 1.64
N THR A 94 -23.50 -35.70 1.70
CA THR A 94 -24.25 -36.69 2.48
C THR A 94 -24.23 -36.40 3.99
N ARG A 95 -23.13 -35.85 4.52
CA ARG A 95 -23.01 -35.45 5.92
C ARG A 95 -23.92 -34.25 6.23
N ALA A 96 -23.94 -33.24 5.36
CA ALA A 96 -24.81 -32.06 5.48
C ALA A 96 -26.30 -32.46 5.49
N ALA A 97 -26.69 -33.37 4.59
CA ALA A 97 -28.07 -33.89 4.53
C ALA A 97 -28.48 -34.65 5.81
N ASN A 98 -27.51 -35.30 6.47
CA ASN A 98 -27.72 -36.08 7.69
C ASN A 98 -27.64 -35.23 8.98
N THR A 99 -27.27 -33.95 8.90
CA THR A 99 -27.22 -33.05 10.07
C THR A 99 -28.63 -32.77 10.58
N LYS A 100 -28.95 -33.28 11.78
CA LYS A 100 -30.27 -33.13 12.40
C LYS A 100 -30.37 -31.80 13.16
N PRO A 101 -31.53 -31.12 13.12
CA PRO A 101 -31.78 -29.98 14.00
C PRO A 101 -31.84 -30.43 15.46
N SER A 102 -31.23 -29.66 16.35
CA SER A 102 -31.34 -29.83 17.80
C SER A 102 -32.14 -28.67 18.40
N HIS A 103 -32.43 -28.70 19.70
CA HIS A 103 -33.13 -27.60 20.39
C HIS A 103 -32.36 -26.28 20.37
N GLU A 104 -31.03 -26.33 20.18
CA GLU A 104 -30.13 -25.17 20.18
C GLU A 104 -29.60 -24.83 18.78
N LYS A 105 -29.48 -25.80 17.86
CA LYS A 105 -28.94 -25.59 16.51
C LYS A 105 -29.99 -25.79 15.42
N ASN A 106 -30.10 -24.81 14.51
CA ASN A 106 -30.98 -24.88 13.33
C ASN A 106 -30.17 -24.83 12.01
N PRO A 107 -29.50 -25.93 11.62
CA PRO A 107 -28.67 -25.98 10.41
C PRO A 107 -29.49 -25.77 9.13
N LYS A 108 -30.77 -26.17 9.13
CA LYS A 108 -31.67 -25.98 7.97
C LYS A 108 -31.99 -24.51 7.70
N LEU A 109 -32.16 -23.70 8.75
CA LEU A 109 -32.35 -22.26 8.59
C LEU A 109 -31.07 -21.61 8.05
N TYR A 110 -29.91 -22.01 8.59
CA TYR A 110 -28.62 -21.51 8.13
C TYR A 110 -28.34 -21.85 6.66
N ILE A 111 -28.59 -23.09 6.21
CA ILE A 111 -28.47 -23.48 4.79
C ILE A 111 -29.34 -22.59 3.91
N LYS A 112 -30.58 -22.28 4.32
CA LYS A 112 -31.46 -21.39 3.55
C LYS A 112 -30.92 -19.96 3.44
N ILE A 113 -30.36 -19.44 4.54
CA ILE A 113 -29.75 -18.11 4.58
C ILE A 113 -28.50 -18.08 3.69
N LEU A 114 -27.63 -19.08 3.81
CA LEU A 114 -26.46 -19.27 2.94
C LEU A 114 -26.87 -19.33 1.47
N LYS A 115 -27.81 -20.21 1.13
CA LYS A 115 -28.32 -20.34 -0.25
C LYS A 115 -28.81 -19.00 -0.78
N ARG A 116 -29.55 -18.24 0.03
CA ARG A 116 -30.08 -16.94 -0.37
C ARG A 116 -29.00 -15.90 -0.59
N ALA A 117 -27.95 -15.90 0.24
CA ALA A 117 -26.78 -15.05 0.04
C ALA A 117 -26.08 -15.39 -1.30
N TRP A 118 -25.91 -16.68 -1.60
CA TRP A 118 -25.29 -17.12 -2.86
C TRP A 118 -26.16 -16.84 -4.11
N GLU A 119 -27.49 -16.82 -4.00
CA GLU A 119 -28.38 -16.47 -5.12
C GLU A 119 -28.28 -15.00 -5.55
N ASN A 120 -27.73 -14.12 -4.71
CA ASN A 120 -27.79 -12.67 -4.89
C ASN A 120 -26.68 -12.08 -5.77
N ASP A 121 -25.81 -12.91 -6.37
CA ASP A 121 -24.77 -12.58 -7.38
C ASP A 121 -23.67 -13.67 -7.41
N GLY A 122 -23.81 -14.75 -6.63
CA GLY A 122 -22.85 -15.84 -6.57
C GLY A 122 -21.57 -15.49 -5.80
N LEU A 123 -21.54 -14.37 -5.07
CA LEU A 123 -20.43 -13.94 -4.21
C LEU A 123 -21.01 -13.40 -2.90
N ILE A 124 -20.30 -13.62 -1.79
CA ILE A 124 -20.67 -13.09 -0.48
C ILE A 124 -19.79 -11.87 -0.21
N ASP A 125 -20.39 -10.69 -0.07
CA ASP A 125 -19.66 -9.47 0.24
C ASP A 125 -19.27 -9.36 1.72
N LYS A 126 -18.48 -8.34 2.09
CA LYS A 126 -18.01 -8.15 3.47
C LYS A 126 -19.15 -7.92 4.47
N SER A 127 -20.22 -7.26 4.06
CA SER A 127 -21.38 -6.99 4.91
C SER A 127 -22.20 -8.27 5.13
N GLU A 128 -22.43 -9.03 4.06
CA GLU A 128 -23.10 -10.33 4.10
C GLU A 128 -22.30 -11.35 4.91
N ALA A 129 -20.97 -11.39 4.77
CA ALA A 129 -20.08 -12.23 5.57
C ALA A 129 -20.19 -11.91 7.07
N ASN A 130 -20.25 -10.63 7.45
CA ASN A 130 -20.44 -10.24 8.85
C ASN A 130 -21.80 -10.67 9.40
N ILE A 131 -22.85 -10.60 8.58
CA ILE A 131 -24.20 -11.05 8.96
C ILE A 131 -24.23 -12.58 9.10
N LEU A 132 -23.62 -13.31 8.16
CA LEU A 132 -23.52 -14.76 8.23
C LEU A 132 -22.73 -15.22 9.44
N GLU A 133 -21.65 -14.53 9.81
CA GLU A 133 -20.87 -14.81 11.01
C GLU A 133 -21.70 -14.63 12.27
N LEU A 134 -22.46 -13.53 12.36
CA LEU A 134 -23.40 -13.29 13.45
C LEU A 134 -24.47 -14.39 13.51
N VAL A 135 -25.11 -14.72 12.39
CA VAL A 135 -26.14 -15.77 12.31
C VAL A 135 -25.57 -17.14 12.69
N LYS A 136 -24.37 -17.47 12.23
CA LYS A 136 -23.65 -18.72 12.58
C LYS A 136 -23.45 -18.80 14.09
N SER A 137 -23.02 -17.71 14.73
CA SER A 137 -22.81 -17.63 16.17
C SER A 137 -24.12 -17.76 16.98
N GLU A 138 -25.20 -17.10 16.55
CA GLU A 138 -26.51 -17.15 17.19
C GLU A 138 -27.19 -18.52 17.05
N LEU A 139 -26.92 -19.23 15.96
CA LEU A 139 -27.43 -20.59 15.71
C LEU A 139 -26.55 -21.69 16.32
N GLY A 140 -25.46 -21.32 17.02
CA GLY A 140 -24.53 -22.25 17.64
C GLY A 140 -23.82 -23.19 16.65
N ILE A 141 -23.64 -22.75 15.41
CA ILE A 141 -23.02 -23.55 14.34
C ILE A 141 -21.50 -23.41 14.45
N TRP A 142 -20.78 -24.53 14.54
CA TRP A 142 -19.32 -24.53 14.57
C TRP A 142 -18.71 -24.24 13.19
N ASP A 143 -17.47 -23.79 13.14
CA ASP A 143 -16.77 -23.53 11.88
C ASP A 143 -16.69 -24.78 10.99
N ARG A 144 -16.36 -25.94 11.56
CA ARG A 144 -16.35 -27.23 10.81
C ARG A 144 -17.73 -27.64 10.32
N GLU A 145 -18.79 -27.32 11.06
CA GLU A 145 -20.17 -27.54 10.63
C GLU A 145 -20.53 -26.63 9.45
N HIS A 146 -20.19 -25.34 9.50
CA HIS A 146 -20.40 -24.39 8.42
C HIS A 146 -19.82 -24.90 7.09
N PHE A 147 -18.54 -25.31 7.07
CA PHE A 147 -17.92 -25.82 5.85
C PHE A 147 -18.57 -27.10 5.33
N THR A 148 -19.15 -27.93 6.21
CA THR A 148 -19.92 -29.09 5.79
C THR A 148 -21.27 -28.67 5.19
N LEU A 149 -21.97 -27.73 5.83
CA LEU A 149 -23.29 -27.25 5.41
C LEU A 149 -23.26 -26.50 4.07
N ILE A 150 -22.14 -25.84 3.72
CA ILE A 150 -21.96 -25.21 2.40
C ILE A 150 -21.97 -26.24 1.25
N HIS A 151 -21.72 -27.53 1.53
CA HIS A 151 -21.78 -28.62 0.55
C HIS A 151 -23.15 -29.32 0.50
N ASP A 152 -24.19 -28.73 1.10
CA ASP A 152 -25.56 -29.22 0.96
C ASP A 152 -25.99 -29.28 -0.52
N SER A 153 -26.76 -30.32 -0.89
CA SER A 153 -27.16 -30.53 -2.28
C SER A 153 -27.90 -29.33 -2.87
N SER A 154 -28.68 -28.62 -2.07
CA SER A 154 -29.45 -27.45 -2.52
C SER A 154 -28.60 -26.21 -2.83
N ILE A 155 -27.36 -26.16 -2.32
CA ILE A 155 -26.34 -25.14 -2.62
C ILE A 155 -25.46 -25.62 -3.77
N LEU A 156 -25.07 -26.90 -3.77
CA LEU A 156 -24.27 -27.49 -4.84
C LEU A 156 -24.95 -27.40 -6.22
N GLU A 157 -26.28 -27.46 -6.28
CA GLU A 157 -27.08 -27.26 -7.50
C GLU A 157 -26.86 -25.89 -8.19
N LEU A 158 -26.32 -24.90 -7.48
CA LEU A 158 -26.02 -23.58 -8.05
C LEU A 158 -24.79 -23.59 -8.98
N TRP A 159 -23.97 -24.66 -8.95
CA TRP A 159 -22.66 -24.71 -9.61
C TRP A 159 -22.41 -26.04 -10.32
N ASP A 160 -21.60 -26.00 -11.38
CA ASP A 160 -20.97 -27.20 -11.92
C ASP A 160 -19.67 -27.48 -11.14
N ILE A 161 -19.75 -28.36 -10.13
CA ILE A 161 -18.63 -28.71 -9.23
C ILE A 161 -17.39 -29.19 -10.00
N GLU A 162 -17.59 -29.85 -11.15
CA GLU A 162 -16.49 -30.35 -11.96
C GLU A 162 -15.70 -29.24 -12.63
N GLN A 163 -16.37 -28.16 -13.04
CA GLN A 163 -15.76 -26.94 -13.56
C GLN A 163 -15.23 -26.06 -12.43
N GLU A 164 -15.99 -25.92 -11.36
CA GLU A 164 -15.65 -25.09 -10.19
C GLU A 164 -14.38 -25.61 -9.51
N TYR A 165 -14.10 -26.92 -9.57
CA TYR A 165 -12.81 -27.47 -9.14
C TYR A 165 -11.62 -26.76 -9.80
N TYR A 166 -11.66 -26.55 -11.12
CA TYR A 166 -10.55 -25.90 -11.83
C TYR A 166 -10.43 -24.43 -11.47
N LEU A 167 -11.56 -23.74 -11.29
CA LEU A 167 -11.59 -22.34 -10.86
C LEU A 167 -11.05 -22.18 -9.44
N ALA A 168 -11.56 -22.98 -8.49
CA ALA A 168 -11.11 -23.02 -7.11
C ALA A 168 -9.61 -23.35 -7.00
N ARG A 169 -9.14 -24.36 -7.72
CA ARG A 169 -7.71 -24.73 -7.77
C ARG A 169 -6.86 -23.59 -8.31
N ASN A 170 -7.25 -22.99 -9.44
CA ASN A 170 -6.48 -21.90 -10.05
C ASN A 170 -6.46 -20.66 -9.15
N PHE A 171 -7.57 -20.36 -8.47
CA PHE A 171 -7.66 -19.30 -7.49
C PHE A 171 -6.72 -19.53 -6.29
N LEU A 172 -6.72 -20.73 -5.72
CA LEU A 172 -5.84 -21.09 -4.62
C LEU A 172 -4.35 -21.05 -5.01
N LEU A 173 -4.03 -21.46 -6.25
CA LEU A 173 -2.68 -21.35 -6.81
C LEU A 173 -2.26 -19.90 -7.07
N ALA A 174 -3.17 -19.06 -7.60
CA ALA A 174 -2.88 -17.65 -7.88
C ALA A 174 -2.69 -16.83 -6.59
N THR A 175 -3.46 -17.15 -5.55
CA THR A 175 -3.34 -16.53 -4.22
C THR A 175 -2.15 -17.05 -3.42
N GLY A 176 -1.49 -18.14 -3.83
CA GLY A 176 -0.37 -18.73 -3.09
C GLY A 176 -0.75 -19.45 -1.80
N ILE A 177 -2.05 -19.59 -1.53
CA ILE A 177 -2.58 -20.44 -0.44
C ILE A 177 -2.26 -21.91 -0.74
N LEU A 178 -2.31 -22.28 -2.01
CA LEU A 178 -1.86 -23.56 -2.54
C LEU A 178 -0.62 -23.34 -3.40
N LEU A 179 0.41 -24.16 -3.22
CA LEU A 179 1.65 -24.11 -3.97
C LEU A 179 1.89 -25.46 -4.65
N THR A 180 2.77 -25.47 -5.66
CA THR A 180 3.26 -26.68 -6.31
C THR A 180 4.74 -26.90 -6.03
N TYR A 181 5.13 -28.10 -5.63
CA TYR A 181 6.52 -28.47 -5.39
C TYR A 181 6.73 -29.93 -5.82
N ASP A 182 7.70 -30.19 -6.70
CA ASP A 182 8.01 -31.54 -7.23
C ASP A 182 6.77 -32.34 -7.71
N ASN A 183 5.92 -31.71 -8.53
CA ASN A 183 4.68 -32.30 -9.07
C ASN A 183 3.64 -32.72 -8.00
N LYS A 184 3.72 -32.11 -6.81
CA LYS A 184 2.76 -32.24 -5.72
C LYS A 184 2.15 -30.88 -5.37
N TYR A 185 0.90 -30.91 -4.92
CA TYR A 185 0.26 -29.79 -4.24
C TYR A 185 0.76 -29.71 -2.80
N ILE A 186 1.18 -28.53 -2.36
CA ILE A 186 1.71 -28.29 -1.02
C ILE A 186 1.08 -27.05 -0.39
N ILE A 187 0.78 -27.15 0.91
CA ILE A 187 0.47 -26.00 1.76
C ILE A 187 1.68 -25.78 2.67
N ALA A 188 2.23 -24.56 2.69
CA ALA A 188 3.35 -24.23 3.55
C ALA A 188 2.96 -24.29 5.04
N ASP A 189 3.92 -24.57 5.93
CA ASP A 189 3.63 -24.78 7.36
C ASP A 189 3.00 -23.53 8.00
N GLU A 190 3.51 -22.34 7.65
CA GLU A 190 3.01 -21.07 8.14
C GLU A 190 1.56 -20.81 7.68
N VAL A 191 1.24 -21.20 6.44
CA VAL A 191 -0.09 -21.04 5.83
C VAL A 191 -1.08 -22.06 6.41
N ALA A 192 -0.64 -23.30 6.63
CA ALA A 192 -1.45 -24.37 7.21
C ALA A 192 -1.99 -23.97 8.60
N ILE A 193 -1.17 -23.32 9.43
CA ILE A 193 -1.59 -22.81 10.75
C ILE A 193 -2.76 -21.82 10.62
N GLN A 194 -2.70 -20.91 9.65
CA GLN A 194 -3.74 -19.90 9.47
C GLN A 194 -5.01 -20.50 8.86
N ILE A 195 -4.89 -21.42 7.88
CA ILE A 195 -6.05 -22.13 7.32
C ILE A 195 -6.76 -22.93 8.42
N ARG A 196 -6.00 -23.65 9.27
CA ARG A 196 -6.56 -24.41 10.40
C ARG A 196 -7.36 -23.51 11.35
N LYS A 197 -6.86 -22.31 11.66
CA LYS A 197 -7.58 -21.33 12.48
C LYS A 197 -8.88 -20.87 11.81
N THR A 198 -8.85 -20.57 10.51
CA THR A 198 -10.06 -20.17 9.77
C THR A 198 -11.09 -21.30 9.69
N PHE A 199 -10.64 -22.54 9.60
CA PHE A 199 -11.52 -23.72 9.54
C PHE A 199 -11.98 -24.24 10.91
N GLY A 200 -11.51 -23.64 12.01
CA GLY A 200 -11.77 -24.13 13.36
C GLY A 200 -11.20 -25.55 13.61
N ILE A 201 -10.09 -25.89 12.95
CA ILE A 201 -9.41 -27.18 13.11
C ILE A 201 -8.39 -27.07 14.25
N GLU A 202 -8.83 -27.41 15.45
CA GLU A 202 -7.96 -27.48 16.63
C GLU A 202 -6.96 -28.64 16.54
N LEU A 203 -7.42 -29.82 16.12
CA LEU A 203 -6.59 -31.01 15.89
C LEU A 203 -6.88 -31.63 14.53
N MET A 204 -5.82 -32.16 13.92
CA MET A 204 -5.91 -33.00 12.72
C MET A 204 -6.58 -34.34 13.05
N ASP A 205 -7.16 -35.01 12.06
CA ASP A 205 -8.05 -36.14 12.32
C ASP A 205 -7.30 -37.32 12.98
N ASP A 206 -6.03 -37.55 12.61
CA ASP A 206 -5.16 -38.55 13.22
C ASP A 206 -4.78 -38.19 14.67
N SER A 207 -4.41 -36.94 14.94
CA SER A 207 -4.11 -36.44 16.29
C SER A 207 -5.34 -36.46 17.18
N TYR A 208 -6.49 -36.13 16.62
CA TYR A 208 -7.75 -36.17 17.33
C TYR A 208 -8.18 -37.62 17.63
N LYS A 209 -7.98 -38.54 16.69
CA LYS A 209 -8.21 -39.97 16.90
C LYS A 209 -7.33 -40.51 18.04
N ARG A 210 -6.07 -40.11 18.11
CA ARG A 210 -5.16 -40.46 19.22
C ARG A 210 -5.63 -39.91 20.56
N LEU A 211 -6.02 -38.63 20.60
CA LEU A 211 -6.60 -38.02 21.80
C LEU A 211 -7.87 -38.74 22.27
N LEU A 212 -8.79 -39.06 21.36
CA LEU A 212 -10.00 -39.82 21.71
C LEU A 212 -9.67 -41.26 22.14
N SER A 213 -8.57 -41.83 21.65
CA SER A 213 -8.11 -43.16 22.02
C SER A 213 -7.49 -43.20 23.42
N SER A 214 -6.92 -42.10 23.90
CA SER A 214 -6.42 -41.98 25.28
C SER A 214 -7.53 -41.82 26.32
N LEU A 215 -8.73 -41.39 25.90
CA LEU A 215 -9.90 -41.28 26.79
C LEU A 215 -10.50 -42.65 27.17
N ASN A 216 -11.12 -42.72 28.36
CA ASN A 216 -11.82 -43.92 28.80
C ASN A 216 -13.16 -44.09 28.08
N ARG A 217 -13.69 -45.31 28.08
CA ARG A 217 -14.97 -45.61 27.42
C ARG A 217 -16.13 -44.83 28.05
N ASP A 218 -16.10 -44.62 29.36
CA ASP A 218 -17.14 -43.88 30.08
C ASP A 218 -17.14 -42.39 29.71
N ASP A 219 -15.95 -41.80 29.55
CA ASP A 219 -15.77 -40.41 29.10
C ASP A 219 -16.30 -40.21 27.66
N LEU A 220 -15.98 -41.16 26.76
CA LEU A 220 -16.50 -41.15 25.39
C LEU A 220 -18.03 -41.36 25.34
N ALA A 221 -18.57 -42.19 26.22
CA ALA A 221 -20.02 -42.40 26.35
C ALA A 221 -20.74 -41.18 26.91
N GLN A 222 -20.13 -40.44 27.84
CA GLN A 222 -20.64 -39.18 28.36
C GLN A 222 -20.74 -38.13 27.25
N ALA A 223 -19.68 -37.98 26.43
CA ALA A 223 -19.68 -37.07 25.29
C ALA A 223 -20.77 -37.43 24.28
N LEU A 224 -20.88 -38.69 23.88
CA LEU A 224 -21.92 -39.16 22.95
C LEU A 224 -23.33 -38.92 23.51
N THR A 225 -23.56 -39.16 24.81
CA THR A 225 -24.86 -38.95 25.44
C THR A 225 -25.25 -37.47 25.47
N TYR A 226 -24.29 -36.59 25.77
CA TYR A 226 -24.49 -35.14 25.78
C TYR A 226 -24.91 -34.62 24.40
N TYR A 227 -24.22 -35.07 23.34
CA TYR A 227 -24.52 -34.70 21.96
C TYR A 227 -25.61 -35.56 21.28
N GLN A 228 -26.33 -36.39 22.05
CA GLN A 228 -27.43 -37.24 21.57
C GLN A 228 -27.05 -38.21 20.43
N LEU A 229 -25.81 -38.70 20.45
CA LEU A 229 -25.27 -39.68 19.52
C LEU A 229 -25.38 -41.09 20.11
N ASN A 230 -25.50 -42.11 19.26
CA ASN A 230 -25.62 -43.49 19.71
C ASN A 230 -24.34 -43.93 20.46
N VAL A 231 -24.51 -44.60 21.61
CA VAL A 231 -23.40 -45.07 22.48
C VAL A 231 -22.98 -46.52 22.17
N SER A 232 -23.72 -47.22 21.31
CA SER A 232 -23.47 -48.63 20.97
C SER A 232 -22.28 -48.83 20.02
N GLY A 233 -21.50 -49.90 20.23
CA GLY A 233 -20.35 -50.29 19.40
C GLY A 233 -19.10 -50.62 20.21
N SER A 234 -18.03 -51.01 19.50
CA SER A 234 -16.66 -51.08 20.04
C SER A 234 -16.11 -49.68 20.29
N LYS A 235 -15.01 -49.56 21.07
CA LYS A 235 -14.35 -48.27 21.36
C LYS A 235 -13.99 -47.52 20.07
N ASP A 236 -13.46 -48.22 19.07
CA ASP A 236 -13.09 -47.64 17.78
C ASP A 236 -14.29 -47.09 17.01
N VAL A 237 -15.42 -47.81 17.00
CA VAL A 237 -16.67 -47.36 16.37
C VAL A 237 -17.24 -46.12 17.06
N VAL A 238 -17.06 -46.00 18.38
CA VAL A 238 -17.43 -44.83 19.18
C VAL A 238 -16.52 -43.64 18.85
N ILE A 239 -15.21 -43.87 18.73
CA ILE A 239 -14.23 -42.84 18.35
C ILE A 239 -14.52 -42.33 16.93
N ASP A 240 -14.70 -43.23 15.97
CA ASP A 240 -15.04 -42.86 14.58
C ASP A 240 -16.37 -42.11 14.52
N ARG A 241 -17.33 -42.40 15.41
CA ARG A 241 -18.59 -41.65 15.50
C ARG A 241 -18.39 -40.22 15.99
N LEU A 242 -17.51 -40.01 16.98
CA LEU A 242 -17.16 -38.67 17.48
C LEU A 242 -16.37 -37.88 16.43
N LEU A 243 -15.38 -38.50 15.78
CA LEU A 243 -14.64 -37.86 14.67
C LEU A 243 -15.57 -37.39 13.54
N ASN A 244 -16.56 -38.21 13.18
CA ASN A 244 -17.53 -37.87 12.14
C ASN A 244 -18.59 -36.84 12.55
N SER A 245 -18.70 -36.53 13.85
CA SER A 245 -19.67 -35.56 14.38
C SER A 245 -19.18 -34.11 14.34
N LEU A 246 -17.94 -33.86 13.90
CA LEU A 246 -17.34 -32.54 13.69
C LEU A 246 -17.28 -31.65 14.95
N ILE A 247 -17.39 -32.26 16.13
CA ILE A 247 -17.31 -31.57 17.43
C ILE A 247 -15.86 -31.15 17.69
N PRO A 248 -15.60 -29.90 18.12
CA PRO A 248 -14.26 -29.47 18.52
C PRO A 248 -13.73 -30.27 19.72
N PRO A 249 -12.43 -30.63 19.74
CA PRO A 249 -11.77 -31.25 20.89
C PRO A 249 -11.95 -30.47 22.20
N ALA A 250 -11.88 -29.13 22.17
CA ALA A 250 -12.07 -28.29 23.35
C ALA A 250 -13.46 -28.44 23.97
N ASP A 251 -14.50 -28.59 23.14
CA ASP A 251 -15.88 -28.79 23.61
C ASP A 251 -16.07 -30.17 24.24
N ILE A 252 -15.48 -31.23 23.67
CA ILE A 252 -15.49 -32.57 24.28
C ILE A 252 -14.76 -32.56 25.63
N LEU A 253 -13.55 -32.04 25.68
CA LEU A 253 -12.77 -31.95 26.93
C LEU A 253 -13.44 -31.04 27.96
N GLY A 254 -14.19 -30.03 27.49
CA GLY A 254 -15.01 -29.13 28.29
C GLY A 254 -16.12 -29.83 29.08
N LEU A 255 -16.58 -31.00 28.66
CA LEU A 255 -17.59 -31.80 29.38
C LEU A 255 -17.03 -32.50 30.62
N PHE A 256 -15.72 -32.75 30.67
CA PHE A 256 -15.09 -33.47 31.78
C PHE A 256 -14.78 -32.56 32.97
N HIS A 257 -14.71 -33.15 34.17
CA HIS A 257 -14.30 -32.42 35.37
C HIS A 257 -12.79 -32.14 35.34
N LEU A 258 -12.40 -31.05 36.01
CA LEU A 258 -11.00 -30.60 36.04
C LEU A 258 -10.04 -31.68 36.60
N GLU A 259 -10.52 -32.52 37.53
CA GLU A 259 -9.73 -33.61 38.10
C GLU A 259 -9.43 -34.70 37.07
N SER A 260 -10.42 -35.12 36.27
CA SER A 260 -10.26 -36.08 35.18
C SER A 260 -9.29 -35.59 34.10
N LEU A 261 -9.35 -34.30 33.74
CA LEU A 261 -8.40 -33.70 32.80
C LEU A 261 -6.97 -33.67 33.37
N ARG A 262 -6.82 -33.40 34.67
CA ARG A 262 -5.51 -33.44 35.35
C ARG A 262 -4.96 -34.86 35.45
N GLU A 263 -5.81 -35.86 35.62
CA GLU A 263 -5.42 -37.27 35.59
C GLU A 263 -4.90 -37.69 34.21
N LEU A 264 -5.59 -37.29 33.14
CA LEU A 264 -5.10 -37.47 31.77
C LEU A 264 -3.75 -36.80 31.56
N CYS A 265 -3.57 -35.56 32.03
CA CYS A 265 -2.26 -34.90 31.99
C CYS A 265 -1.17 -35.66 32.78
N ARG A 266 -1.50 -36.29 33.91
CA ARG A 266 -0.52 -37.10 34.67
C ARG A 266 -0.16 -38.39 33.97
N GLN A 267 -1.13 -39.04 33.33
CA GLN A 267 -0.92 -40.29 32.58
C GLN A 267 -0.01 -40.07 31.37
N GLU A 268 -0.21 -38.97 30.65
CA GLU A 268 0.51 -38.62 29.42
C GLU A 268 1.74 -37.70 29.66
N ASN A 269 2.12 -37.44 30.92
CA ASN A 269 3.22 -36.53 31.32
C ASN A 269 3.11 -35.08 30.76
N ILE A 270 1.89 -34.54 30.69
CA ILE A 270 1.58 -33.18 30.23
C ILE A 270 1.69 -32.18 31.40
N GLN A 271 2.12 -30.94 31.13
CA GLN A 271 2.23 -29.90 32.17
C GLN A 271 0.85 -29.50 32.74
N ILE A 272 0.72 -29.62 34.08
CA ILE A 272 -0.49 -29.28 34.82
C ILE A 272 -0.37 -27.85 35.36
N SER A 273 -0.67 -26.84 34.54
CA SER A 273 -0.65 -25.43 34.97
C SER A 273 -1.86 -24.67 34.47
N GLY A 274 -2.61 -24.03 35.38
CA GLY A 274 -3.67 -23.07 35.05
C GLY A 274 -5.11 -23.51 35.32
N ALA A 275 -6.05 -22.69 34.86
CA ALA A 275 -7.50 -22.93 34.92
C ALA A 275 -7.95 -24.01 33.90
N LYS A 276 -9.21 -24.47 33.97
CA LYS A 276 -9.74 -25.55 33.12
C LYS A 276 -9.42 -25.36 31.62
N ASN A 277 -9.62 -24.15 31.11
CA ASN A 277 -9.35 -23.85 29.69
C ASN A 277 -7.86 -23.94 29.33
N ALA A 278 -6.96 -23.58 30.26
CA ALA A 278 -5.51 -23.71 30.05
C ALA A 278 -5.08 -25.18 30.04
N VAL A 279 -5.68 -26.01 30.89
CA VAL A 279 -5.44 -27.47 30.88
C VAL A 279 -5.91 -28.10 29.57
N ILE A 280 -7.09 -27.72 29.09
CA ILE A 280 -7.62 -28.16 27.78
C ILE A 280 -6.67 -27.75 26.65
N ALA A 281 -6.21 -26.49 26.64
CA ALA A 281 -5.26 -26.00 25.64
C ALA A 281 -3.93 -26.76 25.67
N ASN A 282 -3.40 -27.08 26.87
CA ASN A 282 -2.17 -27.87 27.01
C ASN A 282 -2.32 -29.30 26.48
N ILE A 283 -3.48 -29.93 26.71
CA ILE A 283 -3.78 -31.27 26.18
C ILE A 283 -3.84 -31.22 24.65
N ILE A 284 -4.56 -30.25 24.09
CA ILE A 284 -4.66 -30.08 22.63
C ILE A 284 -3.27 -29.84 22.03
N GLN A 285 -2.47 -28.92 22.58
CA GLN A 285 -1.12 -28.65 22.10
C GLN A 285 -0.20 -29.89 22.16
N PHE A 286 -0.33 -30.71 23.20
CA PHE A 286 0.48 -31.92 23.36
C PHE A 286 0.26 -32.94 22.22
N PHE A 287 -1.00 -33.19 21.85
CA PHE A 287 -1.33 -34.09 20.74
C PHE A 287 -1.11 -33.44 19.37
N ASP A 288 -1.17 -32.10 19.26
CA ASP A 288 -0.86 -31.39 18.01
C ASP A 288 0.64 -31.40 17.68
N GLU A 289 1.51 -31.37 18.69
CA GLU A 289 2.97 -31.43 18.55
C GLU A 289 3.55 -32.86 18.47
N ASP A 290 2.68 -33.88 18.38
CA ASP A 290 3.04 -35.31 18.34
C ASP A 290 3.92 -35.76 19.52
N MET A 291 3.77 -35.12 20.67
CA MET A 291 4.61 -35.38 21.84
C MET A 291 4.35 -36.76 22.47
N ASP A 292 3.13 -37.29 22.29
CA ASP A 292 2.75 -38.67 22.63
C ASP A 292 3.53 -39.72 21.81
N LEU A 293 3.79 -39.46 20.52
CA LEU A 293 4.58 -40.37 19.67
C LEU A 293 6.08 -40.34 20.02
N ARG A 294 6.59 -39.18 20.46
CA ARG A 294 8.00 -39.02 20.88
C ARG A 294 8.32 -39.74 22.19
N LEU A 295 7.33 -39.94 23.06
CA LEU A 295 7.51 -40.68 24.31
C LEU A 295 7.67 -42.19 24.06
N HIS A 296 6.99 -42.75 23.05
CA HIS A 296 7.12 -44.15 22.66
C HIS A 296 8.39 -44.45 21.84
N GLN A 297 8.95 -43.49 21.11
CA GLN A 297 10.23 -43.65 20.40
C GLN A 297 11.46 -43.75 21.32
N LYS A 298 11.33 -43.44 22.61
CA LYS A 298 12.44 -43.57 23.58
C LYS A 298 12.70 -45.02 24.03
N GLU A 299 11.76 -45.95 23.81
CA GLU A 299 11.92 -47.36 24.24
C GLU A 299 12.39 -48.31 23.13
N GLU A 300 12.36 -47.91 21.86
CA GLU A 300 12.81 -48.75 20.73
C GLU A 300 13.76 -48.01 19.77
N LEU A 301 14.96 -47.65 20.24
CA LEU A 301 16.08 -47.33 19.35
C LEU A 301 17.36 -47.99 19.88
N LEU A 302 17.78 -49.04 19.18
CA LEU A 302 19.16 -49.54 19.18
C LEU A 302 20.13 -48.37 18.94
N PRO A 303 21.35 -48.39 19.50
CA PRO A 303 22.22 -47.22 19.56
C PRO A 303 22.67 -46.78 18.17
N THR A 304 22.10 -45.68 17.68
CA THR A 304 22.67 -44.92 16.57
C THR A 304 23.95 -44.27 17.07
N GLN A 305 25.06 -44.48 16.36
CA GLN A 305 26.36 -43.90 16.69
C GLN A 305 26.24 -42.38 16.90
N PRO A 306 26.94 -41.80 17.89
CA PRO A 306 26.90 -40.36 18.12
C PRO A 306 27.38 -39.61 16.87
N PRO A 307 26.75 -38.47 16.52
CA PRO A 307 27.19 -37.63 15.42
C PRO A 307 28.65 -37.23 15.60
N ALA A 308 29.41 -37.21 14.50
CA ALA A 308 30.83 -36.88 14.54
C ALA A 308 31.06 -35.51 15.23
N PRO A 309 32.01 -35.40 16.19
CA PRO A 309 32.23 -34.18 16.94
C PRO A 309 32.66 -33.03 16.03
N GLU A 310 32.06 -31.85 16.21
CA GLU A 310 32.46 -30.64 15.50
C GLU A 310 33.91 -30.26 15.84
N VAL A 311 34.63 -29.67 14.89
CA VAL A 311 36.03 -29.24 15.09
C VAL A 311 36.07 -28.19 16.20
N ARG A 312 36.86 -28.46 17.25
CA ARG A 312 37.05 -27.53 18.37
C ARG A 312 38.11 -26.50 18.02
N GLU A 313 37.78 -25.23 18.21
CA GLU A 313 38.64 -24.09 17.86
C GLU A 313 39.49 -23.62 19.05
N MET A 314 39.23 -24.13 20.27
CA MET A 314 39.87 -23.68 21.51
C MET A 314 40.43 -24.86 22.33
N SER A 315 41.48 -24.61 23.13
CA SER A 315 41.96 -25.61 24.08
C SER A 315 40.96 -25.84 25.23
N PRO A 316 40.77 -27.08 25.70
CA PRO A 316 39.76 -27.42 26.72
C PRO A 316 39.99 -26.70 28.06
N GLU A 317 41.25 -26.37 28.38
CA GLU A 317 41.61 -25.64 29.59
C GLU A 317 41.16 -24.17 29.55
N ILE A 318 41.35 -23.49 28.41
CA ILE A 318 40.89 -22.11 28.20
C ILE A 318 39.37 -22.09 28.16
N TYR A 319 38.77 -23.04 27.45
CA TYR A 319 37.32 -23.14 27.30
C TYR A 319 36.61 -23.36 28.65
N SER A 320 37.16 -24.21 29.52
CA SER A 320 36.65 -24.41 30.88
C SER A 320 36.67 -23.12 31.72
N LYS A 321 37.74 -22.33 31.63
CA LYS A 321 37.87 -21.04 32.34
C LYS A 321 36.86 -20.01 31.83
N ILE A 322 36.59 -19.98 30.53
CA ILE A 322 35.60 -19.07 29.94
C ILE A 322 34.19 -19.47 30.36
N LEU A 323 33.85 -20.76 30.35
CA LEU A 323 32.53 -21.24 30.78
C LEU A 323 32.27 -21.02 32.27
N LEU A 324 33.30 -21.08 33.11
CA LEU A 324 33.18 -20.75 34.55
C LEU A 324 32.85 -19.27 34.80
N ASN A 325 33.11 -18.38 33.84
CA ASN A 325 32.75 -16.97 33.95
C ASN A 325 31.27 -16.67 33.64
N LEU A 326 30.53 -17.64 33.10
CA LEU A 326 29.10 -17.52 32.83
C LEU A 326 28.27 -17.56 34.12
N THR A 327 27.10 -16.92 34.11
CA THR A 327 26.15 -17.00 35.23
C THR A 327 25.41 -18.33 35.23
N GLY A 328 24.83 -18.71 36.37
CA GLY A 328 24.05 -19.96 36.47
C GLY A 328 22.84 -20.00 35.53
N GLN A 329 22.29 -18.84 35.19
CA GLN A 329 21.18 -18.69 34.23
C GLN A 329 21.65 -18.82 32.78
N GLN A 330 22.80 -18.24 32.42
CA GLN A 330 23.41 -18.42 31.10
C GLN A 330 23.80 -19.88 30.85
N LEU A 331 24.35 -20.57 31.86
CA LEU A 331 24.65 -22.00 31.76
C LEU A 331 23.37 -22.85 31.65
N TYR A 332 22.28 -22.43 32.30
CA TYR A 332 20.97 -23.08 32.15
C TYR A 332 20.45 -22.93 30.73
N ASP A 333 20.48 -21.72 30.16
CA ASP A 333 20.01 -21.44 28.81
C ASP A 333 20.82 -22.24 27.77
N ILE A 334 22.15 -22.31 27.91
CA ILE A 334 23.00 -23.13 27.04
C ILE A 334 22.68 -24.63 27.17
N LEU A 335 22.51 -25.14 28.39
CA LEU A 335 22.20 -26.57 28.61
C LEU A 335 20.81 -26.92 28.07
N HIS A 336 19.82 -26.06 28.29
CA HIS A 336 18.45 -26.23 27.82
C HIS A 336 18.40 -26.24 26.29
N GLN A 337 19.05 -25.27 25.64
CA GLN A 337 19.11 -25.19 24.17
C GLN A 337 19.93 -26.33 23.54
N ASN A 338 20.81 -26.98 24.30
CA ASN A 338 21.55 -28.16 23.87
C ASN A 338 20.91 -29.48 24.31
N THR A 339 19.69 -29.47 24.86
CA THR A 339 18.98 -30.67 25.36
C THR A 339 19.79 -31.49 26.38
N LEU A 340 20.67 -30.83 27.15
CA LEU A 340 21.49 -31.43 28.20
C LEU A 340 20.82 -31.25 29.56
N MET A 341 21.09 -32.15 30.51
CA MET A 341 20.52 -32.06 31.86
C MET A 341 20.92 -30.76 32.58
N THR A 342 19.91 -30.00 33.02
CA THR A 342 20.05 -28.64 33.57
C THR A 342 20.26 -28.58 35.08
N SER A 343 20.14 -29.72 35.79
CA SER A 343 20.36 -29.86 37.24
C SER A 343 21.84 -30.08 37.60
N GLY A 344 22.24 -29.72 38.82
CA GLY A 344 23.60 -29.93 39.34
C GLY A 344 24.37 -28.65 39.66
N THR A 345 25.57 -28.82 40.22
CA THR A 345 26.48 -27.72 40.60
C THR A 345 27.05 -27.01 39.36
N LYS A 346 27.56 -25.78 39.51
CA LYS A 346 28.07 -24.98 38.38
C LYS A 346 29.18 -25.72 37.61
N ASP A 347 30.07 -26.40 38.33
CA ASP A 347 31.18 -27.14 37.74
C ASP A 347 30.72 -28.39 36.96
N GLU A 348 29.67 -29.06 37.42
CA GLU A 348 29.05 -30.17 36.68
C GLU A 348 28.37 -29.69 35.39
N LYS A 349 27.73 -28.52 35.43
CA LYS A 349 27.12 -27.89 34.25
C LYS A 349 28.19 -27.55 33.21
N VAL A 350 29.32 -26.99 33.64
CA VAL A 350 30.46 -26.67 32.76
C VAL A 350 31.09 -27.94 32.17
N LYS A 351 31.29 -29.00 32.98
CA LYS A 351 31.79 -30.30 32.48
C LYS A 351 30.87 -30.92 31.41
N ARG A 352 29.55 -30.86 31.58
CA ARG A 352 28.61 -31.37 30.57
C ARG A 352 28.62 -30.59 29.26
N ILE A 353 28.91 -29.29 29.32
CA ILE A 353 29.09 -28.47 28.11
C ILE A 353 30.42 -28.82 27.44
N LEU A 354 31.49 -29.03 28.22
CA LEU A 354 32.80 -29.48 27.72
C LEU A 354 32.76 -30.87 27.06
N ASP A 355 31.92 -31.78 27.56
CA ASP A 355 31.75 -33.14 27.04
C ASP A 355 30.74 -33.21 25.88
N SER A 356 30.18 -32.08 25.46
CA SER A 356 29.24 -32.00 24.34
C SER A 356 29.93 -32.21 22.98
N TYR A 357 29.15 -32.67 22.00
CA TYR A 357 29.59 -32.92 20.62
C TYR A 357 29.69 -31.63 19.77
N LYS A 358 29.21 -30.48 20.27
CA LYS A 358 29.21 -29.19 19.57
C LYS A 358 30.47 -28.37 19.81
N SER A 359 30.85 -27.55 18.84
CA SER A 359 32.00 -26.62 18.91
C SER A 359 31.74 -25.43 19.84
N GLU A 360 32.82 -24.79 20.31
CA GLU A 360 32.75 -23.58 21.13
C GLU A 360 32.00 -22.44 20.41
N ARG A 361 32.21 -22.34 19.09
CA ARG A 361 31.53 -21.37 18.22
C ARG A 361 30.02 -21.58 18.20
N SER A 362 29.56 -22.83 18.02
CA SER A 362 28.15 -23.20 18.10
C SER A 362 27.57 -22.85 19.47
N ILE A 363 28.32 -23.06 20.55
CA ILE A 363 27.89 -22.80 21.92
C ILE A 363 27.78 -21.29 22.22
N PHE A 364 28.73 -20.47 21.77
CA PHE A 364 28.65 -19.01 21.95
C PHE A 364 27.58 -18.35 21.06
N ASN A 365 27.24 -18.94 19.92
CA ASN A 365 26.14 -18.46 19.08
C ASN A 365 24.76 -18.59 19.74
N PHE A 366 24.61 -19.42 20.77
CA PHE A 366 23.37 -19.52 21.55
C PHE A 366 23.19 -18.36 22.54
N LEU A 367 24.26 -17.64 22.89
CA LEU A 367 24.20 -16.50 23.80
C LEU A 367 23.64 -15.24 23.11
N ARG A 368 23.01 -14.35 23.89
CA ARG A 368 22.53 -13.06 23.37
C ARG A 368 23.73 -12.13 23.16
N LYS A 369 23.56 -11.12 22.30
CA LYS A 369 24.60 -10.12 22.04
C LYS A 369 25.05 -9.41 23.33
N GLU A 370 24.12 -9.15 24.24
CA GLU A 370 24.39 -8.53 25.55
C GLU A 370 25.22 -9.44 26.46
N ASP A 371 24.98 -10.76 26.43
CA ASP A 371 25.75 -11.74 27.21
C ASP A 371 27.18 -11.85 26.69
N LEU A 372 27.36 -11.90 25.36
CA LEU A 372 28.67 -11.91 24.71
C LEU A 372 29.43 -10.60 24.98
N ALA A 373 28.75 -9.46 24.97
CA ALA A 373 29.32 -8.17 25.34
C ALA A 373 29.79 -8.13 26.80
N GLN A 374 29.02 -8.71 27.74
CA GLN A 374 29.42 -8.84 29.14
C GLN A 374 30.62 -9.78 29.31
N MET A 375 30.70 -10.86 28.53
CA MET A 375 31.87 -11.75 28.51
C MET A 375 33.10 -11.02 28.00
N CYS A 376 33.02 -10.28 26.89
CA CYS A 376 34.12 -9.46 26.37
C CYS A 376 34.60 -8.45 27.42
N ARG A 377 33.68 -7.77 28.14
CA ARG A 377 34.06 -6.86 29.25
C ARG A 377 34.84 -7.57 30.36
N ARG A 378 34.44 -8.78 30.75
CA ARG A 378 35.12 -9.55 31.81
C ARG A 378 36.47 -10.12 31.35
N LEU A 379 36.64 -10.38 30.07
CA LEU A 379 37.89 -10.82 29.45
C LEU A 379 38.77 -9.65 28.98
N THR A 380 38.42 -8.40 29.30
CA THR A 380 39.11 -7.16 28.87
C THR A 380 39.24 -7.00 27.34
N LEU A 381 38.25 -7.49 26.59
CA LEU A 381 38.13 -7.40 25.13
C LEU A 381 37.19 -6.26 24.70
N PRO A 382 37.41 -5.64 23.52
CA PRO A 382 36.55 -4.58 23.00
C PRO A 382 35.12 -5.08 22.69
N VAL A 383 34.12 -4.25 23.00
CA VAL A 383 32.69 -4.62 23.06
C VAL A 383 31.88 -4.17 21.82
N SER A 384 32.48 -3.43 20.90
CA SER A 384 31.84 -2.94 19.67
C SER A 384 31.79 -4.01 18.58
N GLY A 385 30.70 -4.14 17.82
CA GLY A 385 30.66 -5.04 16.66
C GLY A 385 29.36 -5.84 16.47
N SER A 386 29.34 -6.65 15.41
CA SER A 386 28.29 -7.65 15.16
C SER A 386 28.39 -8.84 16.13
N LYS A 387 27.34 -9.66 16.23
CA LYS A 387 27.33 -10.83 17.14
C LYS A 387 28.44 -11.82 16.80
N GLN A 388 28.72 -12.03 15.50
CA GLN A 388 29.77 -12.92 15.04
C GLN A 388 31.17 -12.41 15.39
N GLU A 389 31.43 -11.10 15.22
CA GLU A 389 32.71 -10.50 15.61
C GLU A 389 33.01 -10.60 17.12
N LEU A 390 31.97 -10.59 17.98
CA LEU A 390 32.13 -10.81 19.42
C LEU A 390 32.48 -12.26 19.73
N VAL A 391 31.88 -13.22 19.00
CA VAL A 391 32.19 -14.65 19.14
C VAL A 391 33.62 -14.93 18.68
N ASP A 392 34.04 -14.37 17.53
CA ASP A 392 35.41 -14.55 17.01
C ASP A 392 36.46 -14.03 17.99
N ARG A 393 36.26 -12.86 18.62
CA ARG A 393 37.19 -12.32 19.63
C ARG A 393 37.28 -13.17 20.90
N ILE A 394 36.19 -13.82 21.29
CA ILE A 394 36.18 -14.72 22.45
C ILE A 394 36.94 -16.02 22.09
N LEU A 395 36.82 -16.49 20.85
CA LEU A 395 37.54 -17.65 20.36
C LEU A 395 39.05 -17.39 20.25
N ASP A 396 39.45 -16.18 19.86
CA ASP A 396 40.85 -15.75 19.77
C ASP A 396 41.49 -15.38 21.13
N TYR A 397 40.79 -15.56 22.25
CA TYR A 397 41.29 -15.20 23.58
C TYR A 397 42.37 -16.17 24.08
N VAL A 398 43.60 -15.68 24.22
CA VAL A 398 44.73 -16.42 24.81
C VAL A 398 45.07 -15.87 26.21
N PRO A 399 44.94 -16.65 27.29
CA PRO A 399 45.29 -16.21 28.64
C PRO A 399 46.81 -16.10 28.86
N ALA A 400 47.23 -15.06 29.59
CA ALA A 400 48.63 -14.68 29.83
C ALA A 400 49.45 -15.60 30.76
N THR A 401 49.24 -16.92 30.73
CA THR A 401 50.08 -17.90 31.45
C THR A 401 50.36 -19.10 30.56
N ALA A 402 51.21 -18.92 29.55
CA ALA A 402 51.89 -19.98 28.82
C ALA A 402 53.19 -19.41 28.20
N GLN A 403 54.08 -18.92 29.06
CA GLN A 403 55.49 -18.67 28.73
C GLN A 403 56.35 -19.34 29.80
N SER A 404 56.54 -20.66 29.69
CA SER A 404 57.65 -21.38 30.31
C SER A 404 57.80 -22.73 29.62
N ASP A 405 58.58 -22.73 28.54
CA ASP A 405 59.58 -23.75 28.21
C ASP A 405 59.76 -23.80 26.70
N LEU A 406 60.67 -22.95 26.21
CA LEU A 406 61.60 -23.27 25.14
C LEU A 406 62.78 -22.29 25.29
N GLN A 407 63.75 -22.69 26.12
CA GLN A 407 65.09 -22.13 26.11
C GLN A 407 65.88 -22.66 24.90
N ILE A 408 66.89 -21.86 24.52
CA ILE A 408 68.03 -22.13 23.62
C ILE A 408 67.71 -21.82 22.14
N SER A 409 68.26 -20.76 21.53
CA SER A 409 69.67 -20.39 21.41
C SER A 409 69.76 -18.92 20.97
N ARG A 410 70.46 -18.07 21.73
CA ARG A 410 71.84 -17.59 21.52
C ARG A 410 71.98 -16.46 20.49
N ASP A 411 72.54 -15.38 21.05
CA ASP A 411 73.40 -14.36 20.44
C ASP A 411 72.69 -13.17 19.78
N ALA A 412 73.17 -11.94 19.90
CA ALA A 412 74.06 -11.26 20.82
C ALA A 412 73.97 -9.77 20.44
N SER A 413 74.32 -8.88 21.38
CA SER A 413 74.68 -7.47 21.17
C SER A 413 73.52 -6.53 20.75
N ASP A 414 73.36 -5.32 21.25
CA ASP A 414 73.93 -4.60 22.38
C ASP A 414 73.18 -3.25 22.47
N MET A 415 73.35 -2.57 23.60
CA MET A 415 73.27 -1.11 23.74
C MET A 415 71.89 -0.43 23.90
N THR A 416 71.53 -0.26 25.19
CA THR A 416 71.44 1.03 25.89
C THR A 416 70.81 2.23 25.18
N ASN A 417 69.66 2.72 25.70
CA ASN A 417 69.57 3.97 26.48
C ASN A 417 68.12 4.44 26.58
N ILE A 418 67.66 4.66 27.82
CA ILE A 418 66.61 5.64 28.14
C ILE A 418 67.36 6.86 28.70
N PRO A 419 67.05 8.09 28.27
CA PRO A 419 66.29 8.92 29.20
C PRO A 419 65.20 9.80 28.56
N ALA A 420 64.19 10.02 29.41
CA ALA A 420 63.19 11.08 29.44
C ALA A 420 63.54 12.41 28.76
N VAL A 421 62.52 13.13 28.29
CA VAL A 421 62.08 14.44 28.82
C VAL A 421 60.85 14.96 28.03
N LEU A 422 59.98 15.63 28.78
CA LEU A 422 58.80 16.40 28.38
C LEU A 422 59.00 17.30 27.14
N GLN A 423 57.97 17.44 26.30
CA GLN A 423 57.19 18.68 26.11
C GLN A 423 56.18 18.58 24.97
N LEU A 424 55.08 19.30 25.15
CA LEU A 424 53.99 19.52 24.20
C LEU A 424 54.50 20.09 22.86
N GLN A 425 54.08 19.47 21.75
CA GLN A 425 54.00 20.12 20.45
C GLN A 425 52.78 19.61 19.69
N GLU A 426 52.02 20.56 19.18
CA GLU A 426 50.89 20.42 18.26
C GLU A 426 51.29 19.55 17.07
N VAL A 427 50.54 18.50 16.80
CA VAL A 427 50.64 17.75 15.55
C VAL A 427 49.38 18.00 14.75
N GLU A 428 49.53 18.89 13.77
CA GLU A 428 48.68 19.01 12.60
C GLU A 428 48.39 17.61 12.03
N THR A 429 47.15 17.14 12.17
CA THR A 429 46.69 15.99 11.40
C THR A 429 46.56 16.44 9.95
N VAL A 430 47.57 16.11 9.15
CA VAL A 430 47.48 16.09 7.69
C VAL A 430 46.31 15.17 7.33
N VAL A 431 45.18 15.79 6.96
CA VAL A 431 44.01 15.10 6.43
C VAL A 431 44.39 14.66 5.01
N ASN A 432 44.58 13.36 4.82
CA ASN A 432 44.66 12.76 3.49
C ASN A 432 43.37 13.08 2.72
N THR A 433 43.50 13.94 1.72
CA THR A 433 42.45 14.28 0.77
C THR A 433 42.27 13.11 -0.20
N GLU A 434 41.38 12.18 0.12
CA GLU A 434 40.87 11.26 -0.89
C GLU A 434 40.06 12.06 -1.92
N SER A 435 40.65 12.24 -3.11
CA SER A 435 39.98 12.83 -4.26
C SER A 435 38.78 11.96 -4.67
N ILE A 436 37.57 12.45 -4.46
CA ILE A 436 36.32 11.78 -4.86
C ILE A 436 36.32 11.66 -6.39
N ALA A 437 36.22 10.42 -6.91
CA ALA A 437 36.18 10.16 -8.35
C ALA A 437 34.95 10.81 -9.01
N LEU A 438 35.17 11.62 -10.05
CA LEU A 438 34.11 12.26 -10.83
C LEU A 438 33.41 11.23 -11.74
N PRO A 439 32.08 11.34 -11.97
CA PRO A 439 31.34 10.43 -12.84
C PRO A 439 31.81 10.46 -14.31
N SER A 440 31.63 9.35 -15.02
CA SER A 440 32.07 9.13 -16.40
C SER A 440 31.58 10.21 -17.40
N ASN A 441 30.35 10.70 -17.22
CA ASN A 441 29.71 11.70 -18.08
C ASN A 441 29.88 13.16 -17.61
N TRP A 442 30.77 13.43 -16.64
CA TRP A 442 30.93 14.76 -16.04
C TRP A 442 31.26 15.85 -17.07
N ASP A 443 32.23 15.61 -17.94
CA ASP A 443 32.71 16.63 -18.88
C ASP A 443 31.63 17.05 -19.91
N GLU A 444 30.82 16.09 -20.37
CA GLU A 444 29.72 16.35 -21.30
C GLU A 444 28.62 17.20 -20.65
N ILE A 445 28.23 16.84 -19.41
CA ILE A 445 27.17 17.57 -18.69
C ILE A 445 27.65 18.95 -18.26
N ASN A 446 28.90 19.08 -17.84
CA ASN A 446 29.47 20.37 -17.47
C ASN A 446 29.51 21.34 -18.67
N ALA A 447 29.77 20.84 -19.88
CA ALA A 447 29.69 21.62 -21.10
C ALA A 447 28.24 21.95 -21.53
N ARG A 448 27.30 21.01 -21.38
CA ARG A 448 25.90 21.15 -21.85
C ARG A 448 25.00 21.97 -20.92
N PHE A 449 25.34 22.06 -19.62
CA PHE A 449 24.55 22.75 -18.59
C PHE A 449 25.41 23.66 -17.69
N PRO A 450 25.97 24.78 -18.21
CA PRO A 450 26.87 25.63 -17.45
C PRO A 450 26.21 26.30 -16.22
N ASN A 451 24.90 26.57 -16.29
CA ASN A 451 24.12 27.29 -15.27
C ASN A 451 23.79 26.46 -14.02
N LEU A 452 24.01 25.14 -14.04
CA LEU A 452 23.74 24.26 -12.91
C LEU A 452 24.91 24.25 -11.91
N GLY A 453 24.59 24.07 -10.63
CA GLY A 453 25.57 23.91 -9.56
C GLY A 453 26.41 22.64 -9.72
N ARG A 454 27.54 22.56 -9.01
CA ARG A 454 28.44 21.39 -9.05
C ARG A 454 27.70 20.10 -8.67
N ASP A 455 26.96 20.12 -7.56
CA ASP A 455 26.24 18.95 -7.04
C ASP A 455 25.11 18.50 -7.97
N GLU A 456 24.38 19.46 -8.55
CA GLU A 456 23.34 19.23 -9.56
C GLU A 456 23.89 18.52 -10.79
N LYS A 457 25.05 18.96 -11.29
CA LYS A 457 25.75 18.33 -12.42
C LYS A 457 26.20 16.90 -12.12
N ILE A 458 26.64 16.61 -10.90
CA ILE A 458 27.05 15.26 -10.49
C ILE A 458 25.84 14.32 -10.53
N VAL A 459 24.71 14.74 -9.94
CA VAL A 459 23.46 13.95 -9.94
C VAL A 459 22.97 13.71 -11.35
N LEU A 460 23.01 14.73 -12.22
CA LEU A 460 22.65 14.60 -13.64
C LEU A 460 23.53 13.60 -14.38
N ALA A 461 24.86 13.62 -14.12
CA ALA A 461 25.81 12.73 -14.80
C ALA A 461 25.57 11.27 -14.43
N ILE A 462 25.26 11.02 -13.16
CA ILE A 462 24.91 9.69 -12.66
C ILE A 462 23.53 9.27 -13.17
N LEU A 463 22.54 10.15 -13.18
CA LEU A 463 21.21 9.85 -13.72
C LEU A 463 21.27 9.46 -15.20
N LYS A 464 22.07 10.19 -15.99
CA LYS A 464 22.28 9.88 -17.41
C LYS A 464 22.90 8.50 -17.61
N GLU A 465 23.86 8.11 -16.75
CA GLU A 465 24.50 6.80 -16.79
C GLU A 465 23.54 5.67 -16.35
N ALA A 466 22.86 5.86 -15.23
CA ALA A 466 21.94 4.88 -14.64
C ALA A 466 20.62 4.74 -15.40
N LYS A 467 20.28 5.72 -16.27
CA LYS A 467 18.97 5.93 -16.95
C LYS A 467 17.78 6.16 -16.03
N SER A 468 17.79 5.60 -14.82
CA SER A 468 16.79 5.83 -13.78
C SER A 468 17.41 5.72 -12.41
N ILE A 469 17.00 6.58 -11.48
CA ILE A 469 17.40 6.52 -10.07
C ILE A 469 16.17 6.61 -9.17
N THR A 470 16.18 5.85 -8.08
CA THR A 470 15.18 5.97 -7.01
C THR A 470 15.62 7.02 -5.98
N GLU A 471 14.71 7.41 -5.09
CA GLU A 471 15.05 8.29 -3.96
C GLU A 471 16.09 7.68 -3.00
N GLN A 472 16.04 6.36 -2.76
CA GLN A 472 17.04 5.67 -1.94
C GLN A 472 18.41 5.69 -2.62
N ASP A 473 18.46 5.55 -3.94
CA ASP A 473 19.69 5.68 -4.71
C ASP A 473 20.21 7.11 -4.69
N LEU A 474 19.32 8.11 -4.75
CA LEU A 474 19.69 9.51 -4.60
C LEU A 474 20.33 9.76 -3.22
N ALA A 475 19.75 9.23 -2.14
CA ALA A 475 20.34 9.33 -0.80
C ALA A 475 21.73 8.65 -0.72
N ARG A 476 21.91 7.51 -1.37
CA ARG A 476 23.23 6.84 -1.48
C ARG A 476 24.23 7.66 -2.28
N ILE A 477 23.80 8.26 -3.40
CA ILE A 477 24.63 9.13 -4.25
C ILE A 477 25.11 10.35 -3.46
N VAL A 478 24.19 11.00 -2.72
CA VAL A 478 24.49 12.15 -1.86
C VAL A 478 25.56 11.79 -0.83
N THR A 479 25.41 10.66 -0.12
CA THR A 479 26.39 10.20 0.87
C THR A 479 27.73 9.82 0.23
N LYS A 480 27.71 9.10 -0.89
CA LYS A 480 28.92 8.60 -1.58
C LYS A 480 29.77 9.73 -2.17
N HIS A 481 29.13 10.73 -2.78
CA HIS A 481 29.80 11.86 -3.40
C HIS A 481 29.91 13.08 -2.47
N LYS A 482 29.50 12.95 -1.21
CA LYS A 482 29.46 14.02 -0.20
C LYS A 482 28.76 15.30 -0.71
N LEU A 483 27.64 15.13 -1.40
CA LEU A 483 26.83 16.25 -1.89
C LEU A 483 26.21 16.98 -0.71
N GLY A 484 26.14 18.31 -0.74
CA GLY A 484 25.57 19.12 0.34
C GLY A 484 24.04 19.10 0.40
N TRP A 485 23.39 18.10 -0.20
CA TRP A 485 21.94 18.04 -0.39
C TRP A 485 21.24 17.53 0.86
N PHE A 486 20.65 18.43 1.65
CA PHE A 486 19.67 18.11 2.68
C PHE A 486 18.25 18.19 2.08
N LEU A 487 17.36 17.24 2.37
CA LEU A 487 16.03 17.09 1.70
C LEU A 487 16.15 16.79 0.20
N HIS A 488 16.63 15.58 -0.13
CA HIS A 488 16.99 15.21 -1.51
C HIS A 488 15.84 15.36 -2.53
N LYS A 489 14.58 15.14 -2.12
CA LYS A 489 13.41 15.35 -2.99
C LYS A 489 13.26 16.80 -3.44
N ALA A 490 13.40 17.73 -2.50
CA ALA A 490 13.26 19.15 -2.77
C ALA A 490 14.35 19.65 -3.72
N HIS A 491 15.59 19.19 -3.55
CA HIS A 491 16.69 19.50 -4.48
C HIS A 491 16.44 18.96 -5.88
N MET A 492 15.94 17.72 -5.99
CA MET A 492 15.62 17.14 -7.29
C MET A 492 14.47 17.89 -7.97
N ALA A 493 13.43 18.29 -7.23
CA ALA A 493 12.35 19.15 -7.72
C ALA A 493 12.88 20.50 -8.24
N GLU A 494 13.81 21.13 -7.52
CA GLU A 494 14.45 22.37 -7.97
C GLU A 494 15.28 22.17 -9.25
N LEU A 495 16.04 21.08 -9.33
CA LEU A 495 16.82 20.72 -10.52
C LEU A 495 15.93 20.56 -11.75
N MET A 496 14.84 19.80 -11.64
CA MET A 496 13.90 19.59 -12.74
C MET A 496 13.23 20.88 -13.19
N ALA A 497 12.94 21.78 -12.24
CA ALA A 497 12.42 23.10 -12.58
C ALA A 497 13.40 23.95 -13.38
N LYS A 498 14.68 23.96 -12.98
CA LYS A 498 15.75 24.66 -13.71
C LYS A 498 15.87 24.10 -15.13
N LEU A 499 15.83 22.78 -15.27
CA LEU A 499 15.83 22.11 -16.57
C LEU A 499 14.62 22.47 -17.43
N ASN A 500 13.42 22.51 -16.85
CA ASN A 500 12.20 22.87 -17.57
C ASN A 500 12.18 24.34 -18.00
N ARG A 501 12.75 25.25 -17.20
CA ARG A 501 12.89 26.68 -17.57
C ARG A 501 13.85 26.91 -18.75
N ASP A 502 14.83 26.02 -18.90
CA ASP A 502 15.77 26.03 -20.02
C ASP A 502 15.25 25.24 -21.24
N ASP A 503 13.96 24.87 -21.29
CA ASP A 503 13.31 24.02 -22.31
C ASP A 503 14.03 22.66 -22.53
N LYS A 504 14.57 22.12 -21.43
CA LYS A 504 15.40 20.90 -21.42
C LYS A 504 14.83 19.85 -20.45
N PRO A 505 13.60 19.33 -20.63
CA PRO A 505 12.97 18.36 -19.74
C PRO A 505 13.57 16.94 -19.92
N TYR A 506 14.85 16.77 -19.56
CA TYR A 506 15.58 15.50 -19.64
C TYR A 506 15.24 14.52 -18.51
N ILE A 507 14.37 14.92 -17.58
CA ILE A 507 14.01 14.12 -16.41
C ILE A 507 12.50 13.97 -16.37
N GLN A 508 12.04 12.74 -16.46
CA GLN A 508 10.64 12.37 -16.20
C GLN A 508 10.53 11.75 -14.82
N ILE A 509 9.55 12.21 -14.04
CA ILE A 509 9.26 11.66 -12.71
C ILE A 509 8.12 10.68 -12.83
N LYS A 510 8.24 9.56 -12.14
CA LYS A 510 7.11 8.70 -11.80
C LYS A 510 7.03 8.58 -10.29
N SER A 511 5.94 9.04 -9.71
CA SER A 511 5.69 8.98 -8.26
C SER A 511 4.83 7.77 -7.95
N VAL A 512 5.29 6.89 -7.06
CA VAL A 512 4.53 5.71 -6.58
C VAL A 512 4.53 5.73 -5.06
N GLN A 513 3.34 5.83 -4.45
CA GLN A 513 3.13 5.72 -3.00
C GLN A 513 4.20 6.45 -2.15
N ASN A 514 4.44 7.73 -2.49
CA ASN A 514 5.40 8.62 -1.84
C ASN A 514 6.90 8.48 -2.22
N ASN A 515 7.28 7.51 -3.05
CA ASN A 515 8.63 7.39 -3.61
C ASN A 515 8.68 7.90 -5.05
N ASN A 516 9.68 8.72 -5.36
CA ASN A 516 9.89 9.25 -6.70
C ASN A 516 10.97 8.44 -7.42
N ILE A 517 10.68 8.07 -8.67
CA ILE A 517 11.63 7.50 -9.62
C ILE A 517 11.91 8.56 -10.67
N TYR A 518 13.17 8.92 -10.82
CA TYR A 518 13.62 9.91 -11.79
C TYR A 518 14.25 9.18 -12.98
N GLN A 519 13.69 9.37 -14.17
CA GLN A 519 14.11 8.70 -15.40
C GLN A 519 14.69 9.72 -16.38
N TRP A 520 15.84 9.39 -16.97
CA TRP A 520 16.45 10.17 -18.04
C TRP A 520 15.70 9.97 -19.36
N THR A 521 15.27 11.07 -19.98
CA THR A 521 14.64 11.10 -21.30
C THR A 521 15.64 11.62 -22.34
N SER A 522 16.01 10.78 -23.30
CA SER A 522 16.90 11.19 -24.40
C SER A 522 16.14 12.07 -25.39
N ASN A 523 16.21 13.39 -25.26
CA ASN A 523 15.72 14.30 -26.31
C ASN A 523 16.72 14.37 -27.49
N ASP A 524 16.94 13.25 -28.17
CA ASP A 524 17.54 13.22 -29.51
C ASP A 524 16.39 13.20 -30.52
N ILE A 525 15.92 14.40 -30.88
CA ILE A 525 15.15 14.92 -32.06
C ILE A 525 14.26 13.96 -32.92
N ALA A 526 14.46 12.65 -32.96
CA ALA A 526 13.60 11.64 -33.59
C ALA A 526 12.39 11.18 -32.74
N ASP A 527 12.37 11.46 -31.44
CA ASP A 527 11.31 11.00 -30.51
C ASP A 527 10.04 11.85 -30.48
N GLY A 528 10.01 13.02 -31.13
CA GLY A 528 8.83 13.91 -31.15
C GLY A 528 7.58 13.23 -31.73
N GLN A 529 7.72 12.50 -32.84
CA GLN A 529 6.61 11.76 -33.44
C GLN A 529 6.21 10.53 -32.61
N ILE A 530 7.14 9.87 -31.92
CA ILE A 530 6.85 8.68 -31.10
C ILE A 530 6.11 9.10 -29.83
N LEU A 531 6.51 10.22 -29.23
CA LEU A 531 5.84 10.83 -28.09
C LEU A 531 4.43 11.34 -28.45
N GLU A 532 4.26 11.92 -29.65
CA GLU A 532 2.95 12.30 -30.19
C GLU A 532 2.03 11.10 -30.40
N LYS A 533 2.53 9.98 -30.95
CA LYS A 533 1.73 8.75 -31.12
C LYS A 533 1.28 8.17 -29.78
N LYS A 534 2.18 8.09 -28.80
CA LYS A 534 1.86 7.57 -27.47
C LYS A 534 0.87 8.48 -26.74
N THR A 535 1.07 9.79 -26.81
CA THR A 535 0.17 10.79 -26.24
C THR A 535 -1.22 10.73 -26.87
N ALA A 536 -1.29 10.63 -28.20
CA ALA A 536 -2.55 10.47 -28.91
C ALA A 536 -3.25 9.17 -28.51
N ARG A 537 -2.50 8.07 -28.33
CA ARG A 537 -3.04 6.79 -27.87
C ARG A 537 -3.61 6.86 -26.46
N ASP A 538 -2.90 7.48 -25.52
CA ASP A 538 -3.37 7.67 -24.14
C ASP A 538 -4.68 8.50 -24.11
N ILE A 539 -4.79 9.51 -24.98
CA ILE A 539 -6.02 10.29 -25.16
C ILE A 539 -7.16 9.42 -25.69
N ILE A 540 -6.93 8.65 -26.76
CA ILE A 540 -7.94 7.78 -27.35
C ILE A 540 -8.39 6.70 -26.36
N ASP A 541 -7.46 6.09 -25.63
CA ASP A 541 -7.77 5.08 -24.62
C ASP A 541 -8.59 5.67 -23.48
N ALA A 542 -8.28 6.88 -23.00
CA ALA A 542 -9.10 7.55 -21.98
C ALA A 542 -10.54 7.81 -22.48
N LEU A 543 -10.67 8.31 -23.70
CA LEU A 543 -11.98 8.55 -24.32
C LEU A 543 -12.75 7.24 -24.59
N ARG A 544 -12.07 6.16 -24.96
CA ARG A 544 -12.64 4.81 -25.15
C ARG A 544 -13.29 4.29 -23.87
N HIS A 545 -12.68 4.54 -22.71
CA HIS A 545 -13.25 4.22 -21.39
C HIS A 545 -14.28 5.25 -20.89
N GLY A 546 -14.54 6.33 -21.64
CA GLY A 546 -15.48 7.39 -21.25
C GLY A 546 -14.94 8.34 -20.17
N VAL A 547 -13.62 8.40 -19.99
CA VAL A 547 -12.93 9.24 -18.99
C VAL A 547 -12.25 10.42 -19.68
N VAL A 548 -12.12 11.54 -18.97
CA VAL A 548 -11.37 12.71 -19.47
C VAL A 548 -9.87 12.40 -19.40
N PRO A 549 -9.08 12.61 -20.47
CA PRO A 549 -7.62 12.40 -20.44
C PRO A 549 -6.95 13.22 -19.34
N ARG A 550 -5.86 12.68 -18.77
CA ARG A 550 -5.14 13.35 -17.67
C ARG A 550 -4.23 14.48 -18.14
N ASN A 551 -3.64 14.34 -19.33
CA ASN A 551 -2.64 15.25 -19.89
C ASN A 551 -2.98 15.62 -21.34
N ASN A 552 -2.37 16.70 -21.84
CA ASN A 552 -2.45 17.16 -23.22
C ASN A 552 -3.89 17.50 -23.68
N LEU A 553 -4.70 18.02 -22.76
CA LEU A 553 -6.10 18.37 -23.02
C LEU A 553 -6.25 19.49 -24.08
N ASN A 554 -5.19 20.28 -24.26
CA ASN A 554 -5.09 21.29 -25.32
C ASN A 554 -5.35 20.72 -26.72
N LEU A 555 -5.01 19.45 -26.97
CA LEU A 555 -5.18 18.82 -28.29
C LEU A 555 -6.66 18.57 -28.60
N LEU A 556 -7.44 18.12 -27.62
CA LEU A 556 -8.87 17.83 -27.75
C LEU A 556 -9.78 19.06 -27.67
N MET A 557 -9.30 20.12 -27.02
CA MET A 557 -10.09 21.32 -26.71
C MET A 557 -10.68 21.99 -27.95
N VAL A 558 -12.00 22.17 -27.97
CA VAL A 558 -12.73 22.97 -28.96
C VAL A 558 -13.59 24.01 -28.25
N GLY A 559 -13.46 25.28 -28.62
CA GLY A 559 -14.28 26.37 -28.10
C GLY A 559 -13.82 26.94 -26.75
N GLN A 560 -14.70 27.75 -26.13
CA GLN A 560 -14.51 28.38 -24.81
C GLN A 560 -13.23 29.23 -24.65
N GLN A 561 -12.65 29.73 -25.74
CA GLN A 561 -11.39 30.48 -25.73
C GLN A 561 -11.42 31.69 -24.78
N THR A 562 -12.56 32.39 -24.73
CA THR A 562 -12.77 33.56 -23.88
C THR A 562 -12.70 33.21 -22.39
N ALA A 563 -13.39 32.14 -21.97
CA ALA A 563 -13.35 31.66 -20.59
C ALA A 563 -11.94 31.19 -20.21
N ARG A 564 -11.25 30.48 -21.12
CA ARG A 564 -9.88 30.00 -20.90
C ARG A 564 -8.89 31.13 -20.71
N ASN A 565 -8.86 32.09 -21.63
CA ASN A 565 -7.99 33.26 -21.55
C ASN A 565 -8.24 34.02 -20.23
N HIS A 566 -9.50 34.21 -19.87
CA HIS A 566 -9.83 34.90 -18.63
C HIS A 566 -9.37 34.14 -17.37
N LEU A 567 -9.59 32.82 -17.33
CA LEU A 567 -9.16 31.98 -16.20
C LEU A 567 -7.63 31.89 -16.10
N SER A 568 -6.92 31.83 -17.22
CA SER A 568 -5.46 31.89 -17.22
C SER A 568 -4.94 33.24 -16.73
N ASP A 569 -5.56 34.34 -17.17
CA ASP A 569 -5.18 35.69 -16.74
C ASP A 569 -5.37 35.85 -15.22
N ILE A 570 -6.54 35.46 -14.70
CA ILE A 570 -6.80 35.53 -13.25
C ILE A 570 -5.80 34.66 -12.47
N LEU A 571 -5.54 33.43 -12.94
CA LEU A 571 -4.60 32.55 -12.25
C LEU A 571 -3.19 33.17 -12.18
N LEU A 572 -2.75 33.82 -13.25
CA LEU A 572 -1.45 34.50 -13.29
C LEU A 572 -1.44 35.83 -12.51
N GLU A 573 -2.59 36.47 -12.32
CA GLU A 573 -2.73 37.67 -11.48
C GLU A 573 -2.69 37.38 -9.97
N VAL A 574 -3.06 36.17 -9.56
CA VAL A 574 -3.01 35.72 -8.17
C VAL A 574 -1.57 35.73 -7.66
N ASN A 575 -1.36 36.35 -6.50
CA ASN A 575 -0.06 36.47 -5.85
C ASN A 575 -0.22 36.52 -4.32
N ALA A 576 0.88 36.72 -3.59
CA ALA A 576 0.91 36.73 -2.13
C ALA A 576 -0.07 37.70 -1.43
N ASN A 577 -0.69 38.65 -2.14
CA ASN A 577 -1.65 39.60 -1.56
C ASN A 577 -3.03 39.57 -2.24
N LYS A 578 -3.25 38.69 -3.22
CA LYS A 578 -4.49 38.63 -3.99
C LYS A 578 -5.08 37.23 -3.99
N SER A 579 -6.38 37.16 -3.87
CA SER A 579 -7.14 35.93 -4.08
C SER A 579 -8.40 36.20 -4.88
N HIS A 580 -8.82 35.20 -5.64
CA HIS A 580 -9.97 35.32 -6.52
C HIS A 580 -10.84 34.08 -6.40
N PHE A 581 -12.13 34.24 -6.71
CA PHE A 581 -13.05 33.13 -6.85
C PHE A 581 -13.87 33.27 -8.14
N LYS A 582 -14.26 32.13 -8.72
CA LYS A 582 -15.20 32.06 -9.84
C LYS A 582 -16.09 30.83 -9.72
N PHE A 583 -17.29 30.95 -10.27
CA PHE A 583 -18.21 29.85 -10.49
C PHE A 583 -18.24 29.50 -11.98
N ILE A 584 -18.20 28.22 -12.31
CA ILE A 584 -18.41 27.70 -13.65
C ILE A 584 -19.79 27.05 -13.67
N ARG A 585 -20.71 27.68 -14.39
CA ARG A 585 -22.11 27.25 -14.50
C ARG A 585 -22.35 26.62 -15.86
N GLY A 586 -23.15 25.55 -15.91
CA GLY A 586 -23.73 25.06 -17.16
C GLY A 586 -24.35 23.67 -17.03
N GLN A 587 -25.04 23.23 -18.08
CA GLN A 587 -25.77 21.96 -18.09
C GLN A 587 -24.85 20.73 -18.01
N TYR A 588 -25.42 19.54 -17.79
CA TYR A 588 -24.66 18.30 -17.88
C TYR A 588 -24.10 18.13 -19.28
N GLY A 589 -22.79 17.91 -19.40
CA GLY A 589 -22.14 17.77 -20.71
C GLY A 589 -21.66 19.07 -21.36
N SER A 590 -21.84 20.24 -20.75
CA SER A 590 -21.30 21.53 -21.25
C SER A 590 -19.77 21.67 -21.18
N GLY A 591 -19.08 20.65 -20.67
CA GLY A 591 -17.61 20.63 -20.57
C GLY A 591 -17.02 21.18 -19.27
N LYS A 592 -17.80 21.38 -18.20
CA LYS A 592 -17.32 21.88 -16.89
C LYS A 592 -16.09 21.12 -16.37
N THR A 593 -16.20 19.81 -16.19
CA THR A 593 -15.10 18.95 -15.72
C THR A 593 -13.89 19.01 -16.66
N PHE A 594 -14.12 19.12 -17.97
CA PHE A 594 -13.04 19.22 -18.95
C PHE A 594 -12.29 20.56 -18.85
N LEU A 595 -13.01 21.68 -18.65
CA LEU A 595 -12.41 23.00 -18.40
C LEU A 595 -11.61 23.01 -17.08
N CYS A 596 -12.12 22.37 -16.02
CA CYS A 596 -11.39 22.20 -14.76
C CYS A 596 -10.10 21.38 -14.94
N SER A 597 -10.16 20.25 -15.64
CA SER A 597 -8.97 19.43 -15.93
C SER A 597 -7.93 20.20 -16.73
N TRP A 598 -8.35 21.03 -17.68
CA TRP A 598 -7.43 21.90 -18.42
C TRP A 598 -6.81 22.98 -17.54
N LEU A 599 -7.60 23.66 -16.71
CA LEU A 599 -7.09 24.69 -15.82
C LEU A 599 -6.09 24.10 -14.81
N LYS A 600 -6.34 22.87 -14.34
CA LYS A 600 -5.39 22.09 -13.54
C LYS A 600 -4.07 21.87 -14.27
N GLU A 601 -4.11 21.37 -15.51
CA GLU A 601 -2.90 21.16 -16.33
C GLU A 601 -2.15 22.48 -16.57
N PHE A 602 -2.88 23.55 -16.94
CA PHE A 602 -2.32 24.88 -17.13
C PHE A 602 -1.65 25.42 -15.86
N ALA A 603 -2.27 25.25 -14.69
CA ALA A 603 -1.73 25.68 -13.41
C ALA A 603 -0.43 24.94 -13.06
N LEU A 604 -0.40 23.61 -13.20
CA LEU A 604 0.81 22.81 -12.95
C LEU A 604 1.96 23.23 -13.87
N ASN A 605 1.69 23.42 -15.17
CA ASN A 605 2.70 23.87 -16.12
C ASN A 605 3.25 25.27 -15.82
N ASN A 606 2.51 26.10 -15.08
CA ASN A 606 2.91 27.45 -14.68
C ASN A 606 3.49 27.53 -13.25
N GLU A 607 3.88 26.39 -12.65
CA GLU A 607 4.43 26.28 -11.28
C GLU A 607 3.43 26.64 -10.17
N PHE A 608 2.13 26.37 -10.35
CA PHE A 608 1.12 26.43 -9.28
C PHE A 608 0.89 25.04 -8.67
N ALA A 609 0.60 25.01 -7.36
CA ALA A 609 0.01 23.84 -6.74
C ALA A 609 -1.49 23.79 -7.09
N VAL A 610 -2.05 22.59 -7.23
CA VAL A 610 -3.48 22.41 -7.52
C VAL A 610 -4.11 21.49 -6.49
N SER A 611 -5.26 21.87 -5.95
CA SER A 611 -6.13 20.96 -5.19
C SER A 611 -7.43 20.75 -5.95
N PHE A 612 -7.80 19.48 -6.15
CA PHE A 612 -9.07 19.11 -6.78
C PHE A 612 -9.91 18.30 -5.80
N ILE A 613 -11.09 18.81 -5.48
CA ILE A 613 -12.05 18.21 -4.56
C ILE A 613 -13.34 17.97 -5.31
N ASN A 614 -13.87 16.75 -5.23
CA ASN A 614 -15.21 16.46 -5.72
C ASN A 614 -16.16 16.34 -4.53
N ILE A 615 -17.23 17.13 -4.50
CA ILE A 615 -18.19 17.10 -3.39
C ILE A 615 -18.89 15.75 -3.40
N SER A 616 -18.93 15.07 -2.25
CA SER A 616 -19.57 13.77 -2.12
C SER A 616 -20.15 13.59 -0.72
N HIS A 617 -20.73 12.42 -0.44
CA HIS A 617 -21.18 12.09 0.91
C HIS A 617 -20.00 12.00 1.91
N ASP A 618 -18.84 11.52 1.46
CA ASP A 618 -17.65 11.32 2.30
C ASP A 618 -16.77 12.58 2.40
N GLN A 619 -16.93 13.50 1.44
CA GLN A 619 -16.31 14.85 1.46
C GLN A 619 -17.40 15.94 1.37
N PRO A 620 -18.24 16.10 2.41
CA PRO A 620 -19.32 17.06 2.37
C PRO A 620 -18.80 18.47 2.66
N LEU A 621 -19.33 19.47 1.93
CA LEU A 621 -19.07 20.88 2.19
C LEU A 621 -19.66 21.37 3.53
N SER A 622 -20.54 20.58 4.16
CA SER A 622 -21.16 20.93 5.44
C SER A 622 -20.25 20.80 6.67
N ASP A 623 -19.14 20.05 6.57
CA ASP A 623 -18.13 19.92 7.64
C ASP A 623 -16.80 20.51 7.13
N LEU A 624 -16.50 21.72 7.59
CA LEU A 624 -15.35 22.50 7.14
C LEU A 624 -13.99 21.82 7.43
N PRO A 625 -13.74 21.19 8.60
CA PRO A 625 -12.57 20.33 8.81
C PRO A 625 -12.43 19.14 7.84
N ILE A 626 -13.52 18.47 7.48
CA ILE A 626 -13.47 17.37 6.50
C ILE A 626 -13.16 17.92 5.11
N PHE A 627 -13.79 19.03 4.72
CA PHE A 627 -13.49 19.73 3.47
C PHE A 627 -12.01 20.14 3.40
N PHE A 628 -11.44 20.67 4.49
CA PHE A 628 -10.02 21.01 4.57
C PHE A 628 -9.13 19.77 4.40
N SER A 629 -9.44 18.66 5.06
CA SER A 629 -8.70 17.41 4.89
C SER A 629 -8.75 16.93 3.43
N GLY A 630 -9.91 17.06 2.78
CA GLY A 630 -10.09 16.82 1.35
C GLY A 630 -9.22 17.73 0.47
N LEU A 631 -9.13 19.03 0.80
CA LEU A 631 -8.27 20.00 0.12
C LEU A 631 -6.80 19.57 0.16
N ILE A 632 -6.31 19.22 1.35
CA ILE A 632 -4.91 18.85 1.53
C ILE A 632 -4.59 17.51 0.86
N ASN A 633 -5.52 16.54 0.93
CA ASN A 633 -5.40 15.27 0.20
C ASN A 633 -5.45 15.47 -1.33
N GLY A 634 -6.21 16.46 -1.78
CA GLY A 634 -6.33 16.85 -3.19
C GLY A 634 -5.12 17.60 -3.75
N LEU A 635 -4.16 18.05 -2.91
CA LEU A 635 -2.99 18.81 -3.35
C LEU A 635 -2.11 18.01 -4.31
N ARG A 636 -1.72 18.62 -5.42
CA ARG A 636 -0.80 18.11 -6.44
C ARG A 636 0.19 19.20 -6.82
N THR A 637 1.39 18.80 -7.20
CA THR A 637 2.43 19.68 -7.73
C THR A 637 2.90 19.15 -9.09
N PRO A 638 3.64 19.94 -9.88
CA PRO A 638 4.14 19.51 -11.19
C PRO A 638 4.97 18.23 -11.10
N GLU A 639 5.65 18.03 -9.97
CA GLU A 639 6.50 16.87 -9.71
C GLU A 639 5.71 15.64 -9.27
N LYS A 640 4.48 15.83 -8.77
CA LYS A 640 3.68 14.79 -8.15
C LYS A 640 2.19 15.00 -8.42
N THR A 641 1.70 14.37 -9.49
CA THR A 641 0.32 14.54 -9.99
C THR A 641 -0.66 13.48 -9.51
N ASP A 642 -0.19 12.34 -9.01
CA ASP A 642 -1.05 11.19 -8.68
C ASP A 642 -1.48 11.15 -7.20
N SER A 643 -0.63 11.60 -6.28
CA SER A 643 -0.89 11.54 -4.82
C SER A 643 -0.73 12.90 -4.14
N SER A 644 -1.16 13.04 -2.88
CA SER A 644 -1.01 14.29 -2.12
C SER A 644 0.45 14.76 -2.09
N ALA A 645 0.66 16.03 -2.41
CA ALA A 645 1.97 16.67 -2.47
C ALA A 645 2.30 17.52 -1.23
N LEU A 646 1.54 17.40 -0.13
CA LEU A 646 1.78 18.21 1.08
C LEU A 646 3.21 18.04 1.61
N MET A 647 3.70 16.80 1.72
CA MET A 647 5.05 16.52 2.21
C MET A 647 6.11 17.19 1.31
N ASP A 648 5.96 17.08 0.00
CA ASP A 648 6.89 17.66 -0.98
C ASP A 648 6.88 19.19 -0.94
N ILE A 649 5.70 19.81 -0.70
CA ILE A 649 5.57 21.25 -0.49
C ILE A 649 6.32 21.68 0.79
N LEU A 650 6.14 20.97 1.90
CA LEU A 650 6.82 21.26 3.17
C LEU A 650 8.35 21.14 3.03
N GLU A 651 8.85 20.09 2.38
CA GLU A 651 10.27 19.92 2.12
C GLU A 651 10.82 21.00 1.17
N SER A 652 10.07 21.34 0.11
CA SER A 652 10.47 22.42 -0.80
C SER A 652 10.51 23.78 -0.11
N TRP A 653 9.60 24.04 0.83
CA TRP A 653 9.60 25.26 1.62
C TRP A 653 10.82 25.34 2.55
N LEU A 654 11.11 24.28 3.31
CA LEU A 654 12.30 24.20 4.16
C LEU A 654 13.60 24.37 3.36
N LEU A 655 13.69 23.75 2.17
CA LEU A 655 14.83 23.94 1.28
C LEU A 655 14.97 25.39 0.83
N ASN A 656 13.87 26.08 0.51
CA ASN A 656 13.93 27.49 0.13
C ASN A 656 14.42 28.38 1.28
N ILE A 657 14.05 28.08 2.53
CA ILE A 657 14.59 28.76 3.72
C ILE A 657 16.10 28.53 3.79
N HIS A 658 16.55 27.27 3.73
CA HIS A 658 17.98 26.92 3.76
C HIS A 658 18.77 27.67 2.68
N ASN A 659 18.27 27.68 1.43
CA ASN A 659 18.90 28.36 0.30
C ASN A 659 18.92 29.90 0.47
N LYS A 660 17.85 30.51 0.99
CA LYS A 660 17.78 31.95 1.26
C LYS A 660 18.78 32.36 2.35
N THR A 661 18.81 31.62 3.47
CA THR A 661 19.72 31.89 4.59
C THR A 661 21.18 31.78 4.14
N ALA A 662 21.52 30.73 3.38
CA ALA A 662 22.87 30.55 2.83
C ALA A 662 23.31 31.73 1.94
N ARG A 663 22.40 32.26 1.10
CA ARG A 663 22.67 33.42 0.22
C ARG A 663 22.85 34.72 1.00
N ILE A 664 22.04 34.95 2.04
CA ILE A 664 22.08 36.19 2.85
C ILE A 664 23.39 36.25 3.64
N GLU A 665 23.81 35.14 4.23
CA GLU A 665 25.02 35.06 5.05
C GLU A 665 26.32 34.96 4.24
N GLY A 666 26.23 34.85 2.89
CA GLY A 666 27.40 34.82 2.01
C GLY A 666 28.31 33.62 2.21
N ILE A 667 27.77 32.50 2.70
CA ILE A 667 28.55 31.31 3.04
C ILE A 667 28.80 30.49 1.78
N ASP A 668 30.07 30.42 1.35
CA ASP A 668 30.47 29.56 0.25
C ASP A 668 30.55 28.10 0.72
N LEU A 669 29.68 27.25 0.17
CA LEU A 669 29.54 25.83 0.54
C LEU A 669 30.81 25.01 0.22
N THR A 670 31.79 25.60 -0.46
CA THR A 670 33.07 24.96 -0.82
C THR A 670 34.16 25.08 0.24
N LEU A 671 33.96 25.84 1.32
CA LEU A 671 34.98 26.07 2.36
C LEU A 671 34.76 25.14 3.58
N GLU A 672 35.79 24.36 3.96
CA GLU A 672 35.75 23.47 5.13
C GLU A 672 35.46 24.23 6.44
N GLY A 673 34.54 23.70 7.27
CA GLY A 673 34.08 24.32 8.52
C GLY A 673 32.89 25.29 8.37
N SER A 674 32.51 25.65 7.15
CA SER A 674 31.34 26.51 6.86
C SER A 674 30.00 25.80 7.07
N HIS A 675 29.98 24.47 6.95
CA HIS A 675 28.77 23.65 7.00
C HIS A 675 28.14 23.63 8.41
N GLU A 676 28.93 23.47 9.48
CA GLU A 676 28.42 23.49 10.86
C GLU A 676 27.91 24.87 11.29
N ARG A 677 28.56 25.94 10.81
CA ARG A 677 28.09 27.32 11.04
C ARG A 677 26.76 27.57 10.31
N LEU A 678 26.67 27.11 9.07
CA LEU A 678 25.46 27.23 8.25
C LEU A 678 24.29 26.47 8.86
N ILE A 679 24.49 25.24 9.34
CA ILE A 679 23.44 24.45 10.02
C ILE A 679 22.85 25.22 11.21
N LYS A 680 23.70 25.77 12.10
CA LYS A 680 23.23 26.54 13.27
C LYS A 680 22.49 27.82 12.88
N ILE A 681 22.93 28.51 11.84
CA ILE A 681 22.27 29.74 11.37
C ILE A 681 20.93 29.40 10.69
N VAL A 682 20.89 28.32 9.89
CA VAL A 682 19.67 27.84 9.25
C VAL A 682 18.66 27.38 10.29
N GLU A 683 19.04 26.61 11.30
CA GLU A 683 18.15 26.23 12.40
C GLU A 683 17.51 27.45 13.06
N LYS A 684 18.31 28.48 13.34
CA LYS A 684 17.80 29.74 13.91
C LYS A 684 16.85 30.46 12.95
N SER A 685 17.11 30.44 11.65
CA SER A 685 16.24 31.02 10.62
C SER A 685 14.93 30.25 10.50
N ILE A 686 14.96 28.92 10.54
CA ILE A 686 13.79 28.04 10.52
C ILE A 686 12.92 28.31 11.75
N GLU A 687 13.52 28.47 12.92
CA GLU A 687 12.80 28.78 14.16
C GLU A 687 12.09 30.15 14.11
N ILE A 688 12.71 31.15 13.48
CA ILE A 688 12.06 32.46 13.24
C ILE A 688 10.84 32.29 12.32
N GLU A 689 10.98 31.52 11.24
CA GLU A 689 9.86 31.24 10.33
C GLU A 689 8.73 30.46 11.04
N PHE A 690 9.07 29.46 11.86
CA PHE A 690 8.08 28.72 12.67
C PHE A 690 7.32 29.62 13.63
N ALA A 691 8.00 30.58 14.27
CA ALA A 691 7.36 31.52 15.18
C ALA A 691 6.28 32.36 14.48
N ASN A 692 6.49 32.77 13.23
CA ASN A 692 5.52 33.55 12.45
C ASN A 692 4.19 32.82 12.25
N PHE A 693 4.19 31.49 12.20
CA PHE A 693 2.95 30.70 12.03
C PHE A 693 2.17 30.53 13.32
N ASN A 694 2.81 30.68 14.49
CA ASN A 694 2.13 30.53 15.77
C ASN A 694 1.08 31.63 16.00
N ASP A 695 1.28 32.80 15.39
CA ASP A 695 0.33 33.91 15.41
C ASP A 695 -0.85 33.68 14.45
N ILE A 696 -0.68 32.81 13.45
CA ILE A 696 -1.73 32.45 12.49
C ILE A 696 -2.59 31.33 13.06
N GLU A 697 -1.99 30.21 13.44
CA GLU A 697 -2.70 29.06 14.01
C GLU A 697 -1.92 28.49 15.21
N PRO A 698 -2.56 28.40 16.39
CA PRO A 698 -1.91 27.89 17.59
C PRO A 698 -1.54 26.41 17.47
N GLY A 699 -0.25 26.11 17.58
CA GLY A 699 0.28 24.74 17.50
C GLY A 699 0.82 24.35 16.13
N PHE A 700 0.55 25.13 15.08
CA PHE A 700 1.12 24.90 13.74
C PHE A 700 2.65 24.88 13.75
N SER A 701 3.26 25.81 14.48
CA SER A 701 4.72 25.92 14.66
C SER A 701 5.32 24.65 15.28
N LEU A 702 4.63 24.04 16.25
CA LEU A 702 5.06 22.81 16.90
C LEU A 702 4.98 21.62 15.94
N ALA A 703 3.91 21.54 15.13
CA ALA A 703 3.78 20.50 14.11
C ALA A 703 4.85 20.61 13.02
N LEU A 704 5.17 21.84 12.57
CA LEU A 704 6.28 22.07 11.64
C LEU A 704 7.65 21.70 12.24
N ARG A 705 7.86 22.01 13.52
CA ARG A 705 9.08 21.61 14.24
C ARG A 705 9.18 20.09 14.35
N ALA A 706 8.10 19.40 14.74
CA ALA A 706 8.07 17.94 14.79
C ALA A 706 8.35 17.30 13.42
N PHE A 707 7.82 17.89 12.35
CA PHE A 707 8.12 17.46 10.97
C PHE A 707 9.62 17.63 10.64
N TYR A 708 10.20 18.79 10.94
CA TYR A 708 11.63 19.06 10.71
C TYR A 708 12.53 18.13 11.55
N ASP A 709 12.29 18.02 12.85
CA ASP A 709 13.05 17.17 13.77
C ASP A 709 12.99 15.70 13.35
N GLY A 710 11.81 15.23 12.95
CA GLY A 710 11.63 13.87 12.45
C GLY A 710 12.42 13.63 11.17
N LYS A 711 12.47 14.59 10.25
CA LYS A 711 13.30 14.51 9.03
C LYS A 711 14.79 14.51 9.32
N VAL A 712 15.27 15.32 10.27
CA VAL A 712 16.68 15.36 10.66
C VAL A 712 17.11 14.06 11.35
N LYS A 713 16.27 13.51 12.23
CA LYS A 713 16.57 12.29 13.00
C LYS A 713 16.29 10.99 12.24
N GLY A 714 15.59 11.05 11.11
CA GLY A 714 15.12 9.87 10.37
C GLY A 714 13.94 9.16 11.03
N ASP A 715 13.18 9.84 11.88
CA ASP A 715 11.99 9.32 12.55
C ASP A 715 10.76 9.45 11.64
N ILE A 716 10.44 8.37 10.93
CA ILE A 716 9.33 8.31 9.97
C ILE A 716 7.97 8.42 10.66
N GLU A 717 7.85 7.92 11.89
CA GLU A 717 6.59 7.92 12.65
C GLU A 717 6.24 9.35 13.08
N LEU A 718 7.21 10.09 13.63
CA LEU A 718 7.03 11.49 14.01
C LEU A 718 6.66 12.36 12.81
N VAL A 719 7.32 12.14 11.66
CA VAL A 719 6.99 12.84 10.41
C VAL A 719 5.55 12.53 9.98
N SER A 720 5.16 11.25 9.95
CA SER A 720 3.81 10.83 9.56
C SER A 720 2.74 11.45 10.47
N ASN A 721 2.96 11.43 11.78
CA ASN A 721 2.07 12.00 12.78
C ASN A 721 1.94 13.52 12.62
N ALA A 722 3.06 14.24 12.41
CA ALA A 722 3.06 15.68 12.17
C ALA A 722 2.29 16.05 10.89
N VAL A 723 2.53 15.33 9.77
CA VAL A 723 1.78 15.54 8.52
C VAL A 723 0.29 15.27 8.72
N ALA A 724 -0.08 14.17 9.38
CA ALA A 724 -1.48 13.84 9.66
C ALA A 724 -2.19 14.92 10.50
N TRP A 725 -1.49 15.55 11.44
CA TRP A 725 -2.06 16.64 12.23
C TRP A 725 -2.23 17.91 11.39
N ILE A 726 -1.24 18.26 10.56
CA ILE A 726 -1.31 19.38 9.61
C ILE A 726 -2.48 19.18 8.64
N MET A 727 -2.71 17.96 8.14
CA MET A 727 -3.84 17.59 7.29
C MET A 727 -5.21 17.75 7.98
N GLY A 728 -5.24 17.82 9.32
CA GLY A 728 -6.48 17.88 10.08
C GLY A 728 -7.12 16.52 10.35
N SER A 729 -6.35 15.42 10.27
CA SER A 729 -6.87 14.08 10.53
C SER A 729 -7.39 13.93 11.95
N ARG A 730 -8.58 13.31 12.08
CA ARG A 730 -9.18 12.96 13.38
C ARG A 730 -8.74 11.58 13.90
N SER A 731 -7.91 10.84 13.15
CA SER A 731 -7.48 9.48 13.49
C SER A 731 -6.23 9.40 14.39
N LEU A 732 -5.69 10.53 14.83
CA LEU A 732 -4.46 10.57 15.63
C LEU A 732 -4.70 10.09 17.07
N SER A 733 -3.77 9.29 17.59
CA SER A 733 -3.79 8.84 18.98
C SER A 733 -3.38 9.97 19.93
N SER A 734 -3.83 9.90 21.19
CA SER A 734 -3.39 10.85 22.23
C SER A 734 -1.87 10.83 22.47
N GLN A 735 -1.20 9.71 22.16
CA GLN A 735 0.26 9.62 22.22
C GLN A 735 0.88 10.44 21.08
N ALA A 736 0.42 10.26 19.85
CA ALA A 736 0.90 11.01 18.69
C ALA A 736 0.76 12.53 18.87
N LEU A 737 -0.35 13.00 19.45
CA LEU A 737 -0.54 14.43 19.76
C LEU A 737 0.50 14.96 20.76
N ARG A 738 0.86 14.14 21.77
CA ARG A 738 1.91 14.48 22.75
C ARG A 738 3.29 14.51 22.13
N ASP A 739 3.58 13.57 21.23
CA ASP A 739 4.89 13.47 20.55
C ASP A 739 5.13 14.66 19.62
N ILE A 740 4.08 15.16 18.94
CA ILE A 740 4.13 16.40 18.16
C ILE A 740 4.18 17.64 19.08
N GLY A 741 3.62 17.55 20.29
CA GLY A 741 3.55 18.64 21.26
C GLY A 741 2.30 19.53 21.13
N VAL A 742 1.28 19.10 20.38
CA VAL A 742 0.06 19.87 20.10
C VAL A 742 -1.13 19.38 20.95
N LYS A 743 -2.18 20.20 21.03
CA LYS A 743 -3.42 19.87 21.76
C LYS A 743 -4.62 19.96 20.84
N GLY A 744 -5.51 18.96 20.92
CA GLY A 744 -6.78 18.95 20.19
C GLY A 744 -6.66 18.63 18.70
N TYR A 745 -7.82 18.60 18.05
CA TYR A 745 -7.97 18.33 16.62
C TYR A 745 -8.42 19.61 15.89
N LEU A 746 -8.48 19.56 14.56
CA LEU A 746 -8.91 20.69 13.75
C LEU A 746 -10.41 20.99 13.95
N GLU A 747 -10.69 22.15 14.55
CA GLU A 747 -12.02 22.72 14.72
C GLU A 747 -12.35 23.72 13.59
N ALA A 748 -13.64 23.95 13.33
CA ALA A 748 -14.11 24.76 12.20
C ALA A 748 -13.59 26.22 12.22
N ASN A 749 -13.46 26.83 13.40
CA ASN A 749 -12.89 28.17 13.58
C ASN A 749 -11.40 28.26 13.17
N ASN A 750 -10.65 27.16 13.27
CA ASN A 750 -9.22 27.10 12.97
C ASN A 750 -8.92 26.72 11.52
N VAL A 751 -9.92 26.32 10.73
CA VAL A 751 -9.72 25.91 9.33
C VAL A 751 -9.17 27.04 8.46
N PHE A 752 -9.80 28.22 8.45
CA PHE A 752 -9.31 29.34 7.64
C PHE A 752 -7.92 29.83 8.05
N PRO A 753 -7.60 30.00 9.36
CA PRO A 753 -6.23 30.23 9.80
C PRO A 753 -5.24 29.19 9.28
N ARG A 754 -5.58 27.90 9.37
CA ARG A 754 -4.74 26.81 8.87
C ARG A 754 -4.59 26.83 7.34
N MET A 755 -5.64 27.14 6.60
CA MET A 755 -5.57 27.34 5.15
C MET A 755 -4.59 28.47 4.79
N ARG A 756 -4.63 29.60 5.51
CA ARG A 756 -3.67 30.70 5.30
C ARG A 756 -2.23 30.28 5.58
N ALA A 757 -2.01 29.54 6.65
CA ALA A 757 -0.68 29.00 6.96
C ALA A 757 -0.16 28.10 5.83
N ILE A 758 -1.00 27.21 5.30
CA ILE A 758 -0.64 26.36 4.14
C ILE A 758 -0.37 27.19 2.88
N LEU A 759 -1.19 28.20 2.57
CA LEU A 759 -0.97 29.09 1.42
C LEU A 759 0.35 29.85 1.54
N GLN A 760 0.70 30.31 2.74
CA GLN A 760 1.98 30.96 3.00
C GLN A 760 3.16 29.99 2.83
N ILE A 761 3.02 28.72 3.23
CA ILE A 761 4.03 27.68 2.94
C ILE A 761 4.15 27.43 1.44
N ILE A 762 3.03 27.31 0.70
CA ILE A 762 3.04 27.09 -0.76
C ILE A 762 3.77 28.23 -1.47
N SER A 763 3.45 29.47 -1.13
CA SER A 763 4.09 30.68 -1.67
C SER A 763 5.54 30.83 -1.22
N GLY A 764 5.84 30.39 0.01
CA GLY A 764 7.18 30.32 0.55
C GLY A 764 8.03 29.21 -0.07
N ALA A 765 7.42 28.18 -0.65
CA ALA A 765 8.07 27.14 -1.41
C ALA A 765 8.44 27.64 -2.82
N ARG A 766 8.58 26.73 -3.77
CA ARG A 766 8.86 27.05 -5.18
C ARG A 766 7.62 27.42 -6.01
N TYR A 767 6.42 27.34 -5.44
CA TYR A 767 5.17 27.48 -6.18
C TYR A 767 4.62 28.90 -6.12
N LYS A 768 3.96 29.35 -7.19
CA LYS A 768 3.42 30.72 -7.29
C LYS A 768 2.12 30.93 -6.51
N GLY A 769 1.41 29.86 -6.21
CA GLY A 769 0.12 29.89 -5.53
C GLY A 769 -0.61 28.55 -5.57
N LEU A 770 -1.89 28.57 -5.21
CA LEU A 770 -2.80 27.43 -5.20
C LEU A 770 -4.00 27.67 -6.12
N LEU A 771 -4.27 26.73 -7.02
CA LEU A 771 -5.57 26.60 -7.67
C LEU A 771 -6.40 25.59 -6.87
N LEU A 772 -7.52 26.02 -6.30
CA LEU A 772 -8.48 25.16 -5.63
C LEU A 772 -9.70 24.96 -6.52
N LEU A 773 -9.93 23.73 -6.97
CA LEU A 773 -11.08 23.32 -7.78
C LEU A 773 -12.05 22.52 -6.90
N VAL A 774 -13.30 22.98 -6.80
CA VAL A 774 -14.39 22.32 -6.10
C VAL A 774 -15.46 21.94 -7.12
N ASP A 775 -15.55 20.65 -7.46
CA ASP A 775 -16.45 20.11 -8.48
C ASP A 775 -17.75 19.56 -7.87
N GLU A 776 -18.80 19.47 -8.68
CA GLU A 776 -20.11 18.87 -8.38
C GLU A 776 -20.92 19.52 -7.23
N LEU A 777 -20.98 20.87 -7.16
CA LEU A 777 -21.79 21.55 -6.15
C LEU A 777 -23.29 21.20 -6.20
N GLU A 778 -23.80 20.72 -7.34
CA GLU A 778 -25.18 20.24 -7.43
C GLU A 778 -25.52 19.12 -6.46
N LEU A 779 -24.53 18.37 -5.96
CA LEU A 779 -24.75 17.30 -4.99
C LEU A 779 -25.17 17.83 -3.62
N VAL A 780 -24.89 19.10 -3.30
CA VAL A 780 -25.42 19.75 -2.09
C VAL A 780 -26.95 19.69 -2.06
N ARG A 781 -27.62 19.79 -3.22
CA ARG A 781 -29.08 19.66 -3.32
C ARG A 781 -29.60 18.29 -2.88
N LYS A 782 -28.78 17.25 -3.06
CA LYS A 782 -29.14 15.85 -2.76
C LYS A 782 -28.93 15.47 -1.29
N PHE A 783 -28.37 16.34 -0.44
CA PHE A 783 -28.24 16.01 0.98
C PHE A 783 -29.62 15.81 1.62
N PRO A 784 -29.82 14.74 2.42
CA PRO A 784 -31.13 14.37 2.95
C PRO A 784 -31.69 15.40 3.92
N HIS A 785 -30.83 16.07 4.71
CA HIS A 785 -31.25 16.99 5.77
C HIS A 785 -31.08 18.46 5.36
N ALA A 786 -32.13 19.27 5.58
CA ALA A 786 -32.13 20.70 5.26
C ALA A 786 -31.02 21.48 5.98
N ARG A 787 -30.81 21.19 7.27
CA ARG A 787 -29.74 21.81 8.07
C ARG A 787 -28.35 21.56 7.48
N GLN A 788 -28.10 20.37 6.94
CA GLN A 788 -26.81 20.04 6.33
C GLN A 788 -26.59 20.82 5.02
N ARG A 789 -27.65 21.02 4.22
CA ARG A 789 -27.61 21.88 3.03
C ARG A 789 -27.33 23.32 3.38
N GLU A 790 -28.00 23.85 4.41
CA GLU A 790 -27.80 25.22 4.88
C GLU A 790 -26.36 25.45 5.36
N LEU A 791 -25.80 24.51 6.15
CA LEU A 791 -24.39 24.56 6.57
C LEU A 791 -23.41 24.51 5.40
N ALA A 792 -23.71 23.73 4.35
CA ALA A 792 -22.89 23.67 3.15
C ALA A 792 -22.92 25.01 2.38
N LEU A 793 -24.10 25.62 2.22
CA LEU A 793 -24.26 26.93 1.57
C LEU A 793 -23.62 28.05 2.41
N GLU A 794 -23.70 27.99 3.73
CA GLU A 794 -22.99 28.89 4.64
C GLU A 794 -21.47 28.75 4.50
N THR A 795 -20.96 27.52 4.45
CA THR A 795 -19.53 27.25 4.23
C THR A 795 -19.05 27.80 2.89
N LEU A 796 -19.86 27.63 1.83
CA LEU A 796 -19.60 28.22 0.52
C LEU A 796 -19.56 29.76 0.59
N ARG A 797 -20.49 30.39 1.31
CA ARG A 797 -20.48 31.85 1.54
C ARG A 797 -19.20 32.29 2.24
N LEU A 798 -18.78 31.58 3.30
CA LEU A 798 -17.57 31.91 4.05
C LEU A 798 -16.31 31.80 3.16
N LEU A 799 -16.19 30.76 2.33
CA LEU A 799 -15.08 30.63 1.38
C LEU A 799 -15.01 31.80 0.40
N ILE A 800 -16.15 32.25 -0.11
CA ILE A 800 -16.24 33.40 -1.02
C ILE A 800 -15.89 34.71 -0.31
N ASP A 801 -16.39 34.91 0.91
CA ASP A 801 -16.08 36.09 1.72
C ASP A 801 -14.58 36.18 1.99
N GLU A 802 -13.94 35.06 2.36
CA GLU A 802 -12.50 34.98 2.59
C GLU A 802 -11.70 35.23 1.29
N ALA A 803 -12.12 34.66 0.16
CA ALA A 803 -11.48 34.89 -1.13
C ALA A 803 -11.65 36.34 -1.63
N GLY A 804 -12.85 36.92 -1.46
CA GLY A 804 -13.18 38.26 -1.92
C GLY A 804 -12.47 39.36 -1.13
N ARG A 805 -12.19 39.13 0.16
CA ARG A 805 -11.44 40.07 1.02
C ARG A 805 -9.91 39.89 0.96
N ASN A 806 -9.40 39.07 0.04
CA ASN A 806 -7.97 38.71 -0.08
C ASN A 806 -7.40 37.97 1.15
N ALA A 807 -8.22 37.27 1.92
CA ALA A 807 -7.78 36.51 3.08
C ALA A 807 -7.35 35.07 2.75
N LEU A 808 -7.33 34.69 1.47
CA LEU A 808 -6.74 33.45 0.96
C LEU A 808 -5.61 33.75 -0.03
N PRO A 809 -4.54 34.48 0.38
CA PRO A 809 -3.53 35.00 -0.52
C PRO A 809 -2.90 33.92 -1.40
N GLY A 810 -2.70 34.23 -2.68
CA GLY A 810 -2.11 33.28 -3.61
C GLY A 810 -3.06 32.17 -4.04
N CYS A 811 -4.35 32.25 -3.72
CA CYS A 811 -5.35 31.23 -4.05
C CYS A 811 -6.36 31.70 -5.12
N LEU A 812 -6.57 30.89 -6.15
CA LEU A 812 -7.73 30.96 -7.04
C LEU A 812 -8.69 29.82 -6.71
N VAL A 813 -9.91 30.15 -6.28
CA VAL A 813 -10.95 29.16 -5.98
C VAL A 813 -11.97 29.09 -7.12
N ILE A 814 -12.13 27.91 -7.70
CA ILE A 814 -13.09 27.65 -8.77
C ILE A 814 -14.12 26.65 -8.27
N PHE A 815 -15.38 27.02 -8.38
CA PHE A 815 -16.51 26.18 -8.07
C PHE A 815 -17.23 25.79 -9.35
N THR A 816 -17.66 24.54 -9.51
CA THR A 816 -18.54 24.15 -10.61
C THR A 816 -19.94 23.82 -10.10
N GLY A 817 -20.95 24.07 -10.92
CA GLY A 817 -22.31 23.63 -10.62
C GLY A 817 -23.17 23.59 -11.87
N THR A 818 -24.25 22.81 -11.81
CA THR A 818 -25.29 22.79 -12.85
C THR A 818 -26.23 23.99 -12.73
N ASP A 819 -26.96 24.30 -13.81
CA ASP A 819 -27.98 25.35 -13.79
C ASP A 819 -28.99 25.17 -12.65
N GLU A 820 -29.37 23.92 -12.38
CA GLU A 820 -30.27 23.58 -11.28
C GLU A 820 -29.70 23.97 -9.91
N PHE A 821 -28.38 23.93 -9.71
CA PHE A 821 -27.77 24.42 -8.46
C PHE A 821 -27.95 25.92 -8.30
N PHE A 822 -27.82 26.70 -9.37
CA PHE A 822 -27.90 28.17 -9.30
C PHE A 822 -29.35 28.70 -9.30
N GLU A 823 -30.28 27.98 -9.92
CA GLU A 823 -31.64 28.48 -10.17
C GLU A 823 -32.69 27.99 -9.18
N ASP A 824 -32.46 26.84 -8.54
CA ASP A 824 -33.42 26.23 -7.61
C ASP A 824 -33.57 27.06 -6.32
N GLU A 825 -34.78 27.61 -6.13
CA GLU A 825 -35.13 28.47 -4.99
C GLU A 825 -35.31 27.70 -3.67
N ARG A 826 -35.49 26.37 -3.72
CA ARG A 826 -35.77 25.56 -2.53
C ARG A 826 -34.54 24.82 -2.01
N TYR A 827 -33.72 24.30 -2.92
CA TYR A 827 -32.60 23.44 -2.56
C TYR A 827 -31.24 23.95 -3.06
N GLY A 828 -31.23 24.89 -4.01
CA GLY A 828 -30.02 25.44 -4.64
C GLY A 828 -29.51 26.72 -3.98
N LEU A 829 -28.59 27.40 -4.65
CA LEU A 829 -27.92 28.61 -4.19
C LEU A 829 -28.90 29.74 -3.86
N LYS A 830 -30.00 29.86 -4.61
CA LYS A 830 -31.06 30.87 -4.35
C LYS A 830 -31.80 30.65 -3.04
N SER A 831 -31.80 29.44 -2.49
CA SER A 831 -32.44 29.17 -1.20
C SER A 831 -31.71 29.85 -0.03
N TYR A 832 -30.48 30.34 -0.24
CA TYR A 832 -29.68 31.03 0.77
C TYR A 832 -29.33 32.45 0.29
N GLU A 833 -30.18 33.40 0.67
CA GLU A 833 -30.18 34.79 0.20
C GLU A 833 -28.80 35.48 0.30
N ALA A 834 -28.13 35.35 1.44
CA ALA A 834 -26.82 35.99 1.67
C ALA A 834 -25.71 35.52 0.71
N LEU A 835 -25.81 34.30 0.16
CA LEU A 835 -24.92 33.79 -0.87
C LEU A 835 -25.37 34.24 -2.26
N ALA A 836 -26.69 34.20 -2.52
CA ALA A 836 -27.27 34.63 -3.78
C ALA A 836 -26.91 36.09 -4.11
N GLU A 837 -27.02 37.01 -3.14
CA GLU A 837 -26.66 38.42 -3.32
C GLU A 837 -25.20 38.66 -3.72
N ARG A 838 -24.29 37.76 -3.30
CA ARG A 838 -22.85 37.88 -3.59
C ARG A 838 -22.47 37.33 -4.95
N VAL A 839 -23.19 36.31 -5.42
CA VAL A 839 -22.82 35.52 -6.60
C VAL A 839 -23.66 35.90 -7.81
N MET A 840 -24.97 36.11 -7.61
CA MET A 840 -25.92 36.42 -8.68
C MET A 840 -25.79 37.87 -9.10
N THR A 841 -25.73 38.11 -10.40
CA THR A 841 -25.64 39.46 -10.94
C THR A 841 -27.03 40.05 -11.18
N PRO A 842 -27.27 41.32 -10.80
CA PRO A 842 -28.59 41.96 -10.94
C PRO A 842 -28.96 42.29 -12.40
N PHE A 843 -27.98 42.29 -13.31
CA PHE A 843 -28.18 42.62 -14.72
C PHE A 843 -27.59 41.53 -15.62
N THR A 844 -28.46 40.86 -16.37
CA THR A 844 -28.13 39.89 -17.41
C THR A 844 -28.67 40.39 -18.74
N HIS A 845 -27.83 40.44 -19.77
CA HIS A 845 -28.22 40.77 -21.14
C HIS A 845 -28.21 39.50 -21.98
N GLU A 846 -29.18 39.32 -22.87
CA GLU A 846 -29.37 38.10 -23.66
C GLU A 846 -28.16 37.70 -24.53
N ASN A 847 -27.36 38.66 -25.02
CA ASN A 847 -26.27 38.41 -25.98
C ASN A 847 -24.87 38.77 -25.45
N PHE A 848 -24.76 39.41 -24.28
CA PHE A 848 -23.48 39.90 -23.76
C PHE A 848 -23.22 39.35 -22.36
N VAL A 849 -22.24 38.44 -22.27
CA VAL A 849 -21.79 37.86 -20.99
C VAL A 849 -20.43 38.45 -20.63
N SER A 850 -20.34 39.06 -19.45
CA SER A 850 -19.07 39.61 -18.94
C SER A 850 -18.34 38.54 -18.15
N MET A 851 -17.15 38.15 -18.61
CA MET A 851 -16.30 37.17 -17.92
C MET A 851 -15.83 37.64 -16.54
N ARG A 852 -15.86 38.96 -16.27
CA ARG A 852 -15.48 39.54 -14.97
C ARG A 852 -16.49 39.24 -13.85
N GLN A 853 -17.72 38.82 -14.18
CA GLN A 853 -18.74 38.45 -13.20
C GLN A 853 -18.31 37.21 -12.38
N PRO A 854 -18.86 36.99 -11.17
CA PRO A 854 -18.55 35.81 -10.38
C PRO A 854 -18.83 34.49 -11.09
N ILE A 855 -19.88 34.45 -11.93
CA ILE A 855 -20.30 33.27 -12.68
C ILE A 855 -19.80 33.37 -14.13
N ILE A 856 -19.13 32.32 -14.59
CA ILE A 856 -18.79 32.04 -15.98
C ILE A 856 -19.77 30.98 -16.48
N SER A 857 -20.71 31.38 -17.34
CA SER A 857 -21.68 30.47 -17.94
C SER A 857 -21.07 29.80 -19.16
N LEU A 858 -21.08 28.46 -19.16
CA LEU A 858 -20.72 27.64 -20.30
C LEU A 858 -21.97 27.29 -21.09
N GLU A 859 -21.95 27.63 -22.37
CA GLU A 859 -22.98 27.23 -23.32
C GLU A 859 -23.00 25.71 -23.50
N ALA A 860 -24.18 25.17 -23.80
CA ALA A 860 -24.33 23.78 -24.19
C ALA A 860 -23.49 23.46 -25.44
N LEU A 861 -23.14 22.18 -25.60
CA LEU A 861 -22.44 21.73 -26.80
C LEU A 861 -23.41 21.79 -27.98
N ASP A 862 -23.13 22.64 -28.97
CA ASP A 862 -23.88 22.68 -30.22
C ASP A 862 -23.37 21.61 -31.21
N SER A 863 -24.12 21.37 -32.29
CA SER A 863 -23.77 20.37 -33.31
C SER A 863 -22.44 20.67 -34.01
N GLN A 864 -22.09 21.95 -34.18
CA GLN A 864 -20.86 22.40 -34.83
C GLN A 864 -19.63 22.13 -33.94
N ARG A 865 -19.72 22.42 -32.65
CA ARG A 865 -18.69 22.17 -31.63
C ARG A 865 -18.51 20.67 -31.44
N LEU A 866 -19.59 19.90 -31.41
CA LEU A 866 -19.51 18.44 -31.37
C LEU A 866 -18.77 17.89 -32.60
N ALA A 867 -19.09 18.39 -33.81
CA ALA A 867 -18.39 18.00 -35.03
C ALA A 867 -16.89 18.28 -34.97
N ASN A 868 -16.50 19.48 -34.52
CA ASN A 868 -15.11 19.84 -34.33
C ASN A 868 -14.37 18.93 -33.34
N VAL A 869 -15.03 18.49 -32.25
CA VAL A 869 -14.44 17.53 -31.30
C VAL A 869 -14.26 16.16 -31.97
N VAL A 870 -15.26 15.68 -32.70
CA VAL A 870 -15.20 14.39 -33.42
C VAL A 870 -14.11 14.39 -34.50
N PHE A 871 -13.97 15.48 -35.26
CA PHE A 871 -12.88 15.63 -36.23
C PHE A 871 -11.49 15.57 -35.57
N LYS A 872 -11.32 16.23 -34.42
CA LYS A 872 -10.07 16.14 -33.66
C LYS A 872 -9.81 14.73 -33.13
N VAL A 873 -10.83 14.02 -32.66
CA VAL A 873 -10.70 12.64 -32.21
C VAL A 873 -10.30 11.73 -33.37
N ARG A 874 -10.87 11.90 -34.57
CA ARG A 874 -10.44 11.19 -35.78
C ARG A 874 -8.97 11.43 -36.09
N ASP A 875 -8.56 12.70 -36.11
CA ASP A 875 -7.19 13.06 -36.46
C ASP A 875 -6.19 12.52 -35.42
N LEU A 876 -6.53 12.56 -34.12
CA LEU A 876 -5.75 11.95 -33.05
C LEU A 876 -5.71 10.43 -33.16
N TYR A 877 -6.81 9.77 -33.54
CA TYR A 877 -6.85 8.33 -33.77
C TYR A 877 -5.90 7.93 -34.90
N GLY A 878 -5.89 8.69 -36.00
CA GLY A 878 -4.96 8.46 -37.12
C GLY A 878 -3.50 8.60 -36.71
N ILE A 879 -3.16 9.57 -35.84
CA ILE A 879 -1.82 9.69 -35.26
C ILE A 879 -1.51 8.47 -34.37
N ALA A 880 -2.41 8.11 -33.46
CA ALA A 880 -2.21 7.04 -32.47
C ALA A 880 -1.90 5.68 -33.11
N TYR A 881 -2.62 5.31 -34.16
CA TYR A 881 -2.49 4.01 -34.85
C TYR A 881 -1.67 4.09 -36.14
N GLY A 882 -1.26 5.29 -36.58
CA GLY A 882 -0.58 5.47 -37.86
C GLY A 882 -1.47 5.08 -39.05
N TRP A 883 -2.78 5.28 -38.92
CA TRP A 883 -3.82 4.85 -39.84
C TRP A 883 -4.49 6.06 -40.49
N ASP A 884 -4.82 5.98 -41.78
CA ASP A 884 -5.49 7.08 -42.49
C ASP A 884 -6.99 7.12 -42.17
N ALA A 885 -7.31 7.58 -40.96
CA ALA A 885 -8.68 7.64 -40.46
C ALA A 885 -9.61 8.52 -41.33
N LYS A 886 -9.08 9.46 -42.13
CA LYS A 886 -9.87 10.31 -43.03
C LYS A 886 -10.46 9.54 -44.20
N GLN A 887 -9.79 8.49 -44.67
CA GLN A 887 -10.28 7.67 -45.76
C GLN A 887 -11.51 6.83 -45.37
N PHE A 888 -11.58 6.41 -44.10
CA PHE A 888 -12.62 5.50 -43.61
C PHE A 888 -13.72 6.22 -42.82
N ALA A 889 -13.43 7.39 -42.26
CA ALA A 889 -14.37 8.30 -41.60
C ALA A 889 -14.26 9.70 -42.24
N ASP A 890 -14.90 9.86 -43.39
CA ASP A 890 -14.98 11.11 -44.14
C ASP A 890 -15.88 12.14 -43.44
N ASP A 891 -15.72 13.41 -43.82
CA ASP A 891 -16.41 14.52 -43.17
C ASP A 891 -17.94 14.41 -43.29
N ASP A 892 -18.46 13.90 -44.41
CA ASP A 892 -19.91 13.72 -44.64
C ASP A 892 -20.49 12.61 -43.75
N SER A 893 -19.79 11.47 -43.62
CA SER A 893 -20.20 10.41 -42.70
C SER A 893 -20.21 10.86 -41.24
N ILE A 894 -19.24 11.69 -40.81
CA ILE A 894 -19.20 12.25 -39.45
C ILE A 894 -20.38 13.22 -39.22
N LEU A 895 -20.65 14.09 -40.19
CA LEU A 895 -21.78 15.02 -40.10
C LEU A 895 -23.13 14.27 -40.08
N LYS A 896 -23.26 13.17 -40.83
CA LYS A 896 -24.44 12.29 -40.77
C LYS A 896 -24.58 11.59 -39.42
N LEU A 897 -23.49 11.07 -38.84
CA LEU A 897 -23.50 10.48 -37.49
C LEU A 897 -24.02 11.50 -36.46
N ILE A 898 -23.51 12.73 -36.52
CA ILE A 898 -23.93 13.81 -35.63
C ILE A 898 -25.39 14.16 -35.91
N GLY A 899 -25.79 14.25 -37.17
CA GLY A 899 -27.18 14.45 -37.59
C GLY A 899 -28.12 13.43 -36.95
N GLU A 900 -27.87 12.12 -37.11
CA GLU A 900 -28.64 11.04 -36.48
C GLU A 900 -28.73 11.17 -34.96
N TRP A 901 -27.62 11.58 -34.32
CA TRP A 901 -27.54 11.80 -32.89
C TRP A 901 -28.29 13.05 -32.40
N THR A 902 -28.33 14.11 -33.20
CA THR A 902 -28.97 15.40 -32.86
C THR A 902 -30.45 15.46 -33.23
N MET A 903 -30.93 14.65 -34.18
CA MET A 903 -32.32 14.68 -34.67
C MET A 903 -33.40 14.32 -33.63
N PHE A 904 -33.00 13.79 -32.46
CA PHE A 904 -33.91 13.47 -31.36
C PHE A 904 -34.04 14.57 -30.29
N GLY A 905 -33.44 15.76 -30.47
CA GLY A 905 -33.53 16.89 -29.54
C GLY A 905 -33.67 18.25 -30.24
N GLU A 906 -34.54 19.12 -29.73
CA GLU A 906 -34.74 20.49 -30.21
C GLU A 906 -33.46 21.33 -30.02
N GLU A 907 -32.80 21.73 -31.13
CA GLU A 907 -31.68 22.71 -31.29
C GLU A 907 -30.50 22.71 -30.28
N SER A 908 -30.56 21.91 -29.23
CA SER A 908 -29.66 21.80 -28.10
C SER A 908 -29.48 20.31 -27.81
N ILE A 909 -28.22 19.88 -27.71
CA ILE A 909 -27.90 18.47 -27.52
C ILE A 909 -28.18 18.12 -26.05
N ASP A 910 -29.38 17.64 -25.77
CA ASP A 910 -29.80 17.18 -24.42
C ASP A 910 -29.09 15.88 -23.99
N ARG A 911 -28.29 15.28 -24.88
CA ARG A 911 -27.51 14.06 -24.62
C ARG A 911 -26.05 14.38 -24.29
N LYS A 912 -25.52 13.69 -23.28
CA LYS A 912 -24.11 13.81 -22.86
C LYS A 912 -23.16 13.49 -24.06
N PRO A 913 -22.09 14.27 -24.29
CA PRO A 913 -21.14 14.02 -25.39
C PRO A 913 -20.30 12.73 -25.25
N ARG A 914 -20.19 12.18 -24.03
CA ARG A 914 -19.35 10.99 -23.77
C ARG A 914 -19.82 9.74 -24.57
N PRO A 915 -21.11 9.37 -24.57
CA PRO A 915 -21.65 8.30 -25.41
C PRO A 915 -21.25 8.36 -26.89
N ILE A 916 -21.44 9.50 -27.57
CA ILE A 916 -21.16 9.62 -29.01
C ILE A 916 -19.66 9.49 -29.29
N LEU A 917 -18.78 10.04 -28.43
CA LEU A 917 -17.34 9.88 -28.60
C LEU A 917 -16.89 8.43 -28.42
N ARG A 918 -17.48 7.71 -27.45
CA ARG A 918 -17.19 6.29 -27.23
C ARG A 918 -17.68 5.42 -28.39
N GLU A 919 -18.88 5.68 -28.87
CA GLU A 919 -19.45 4.98 -30.03
C GLU A 919 -18.61 5.24 -31.28
N PHE A 920 -18.22 6.50 -31.53
CA PHE A 920 -17.36 6.86 -32.66
C PHE A 920 -16.00 6.17 -32.60
N ILE A 921 -15.34 6.12 -31.45
CA ILE A 921 -14.07 5.39 -31.29
C ILE A 921 -14.26 3.89 -31.55
N GLN A 922 -15.36 3.30 -31.08
CA GLN A 922 -15.68 1.91 -31.36
C GLN A 922 -15.91 1.65 -32.87
N MET A 923 -16.55 2.59 -33.58
CA MET A 923 -16.70 2.52 -35.03
C MET A 923 -15.33 2.61 -35.75
N LEU A 924 -14.43 3.48 -35.27
CA LEU A 924 -13.06 3.57 -35.80
C LEU A 924 -12.27 2.29 -35.56
N ASP A 925 -12.36 1.70 -34.36
CA ASP A 925 -11.74 0.41 -34.03
C ASP A 925 -12.21 -0.69 -34.99
N LEU A 926 -13.52 -0.76 -35.28
CA LEU A 926 -14.05 -1.73 -36.24
C LEU A 926 -13.56 -1.48 -37.68
N CYS A 927 -13.38 -0.22 -38.09
CA CYS A 927 -12.84 0.12 -39.41
C CYS A 927 -11.35 -0.21 -39.52
N GLU A 928 -10.59 -0.06 -38.44
CA GLU A 928 -9.16 -0.37 -38.40
C GLU A 928 -8.92 -1.89 -38.40
N GLU A 929 -9.68 -2.64 -37.60
CA GLU A 929 -9.54 -4.10 -37.47
C GLU A 929 -10.05 -4.87 -38.70
N ASN A 930 -10.96 -4.30 -39.50
CA ASN A 930 -11.63 -4.99 -40.62
C ASN A 930 -11.41 -4.29 -41.97
N LYS A 931 -10.81 -5.01 -42.93
CA LYS A 931 -10.54 -4.49 -44.27
C LYS A 931 -11.82 -4.22 -45.06
N GLY A 932 -11.98 -2.99 -45.55
CA GLY A 932 -13.06 -2.58 -46.48
C GLY A 932 -14.34 -2.07 -45.80
N ILE A 933 -14.34 -1.95 -44.48
CA ILE A 933 -15.43 -1.36 -43.70
C ILE A 933 -15.18 0.16 -43.56
N SER A 934 -16.20 0.97 -43.75
CA SER A 934 -16.14 2.43 -43.59
C SER A 934 -17.27 2.92 -42.69
N LEU A 935 -17.12 4.11 -42.11
CA LEU A 935 -18.07 4.68 -41.16
C LEU A 935 -19.50 4.73 -41.73
N SER A 936 -19.61 5.00 -43.04
CA SER A 936 -20.89 5.05 -43.77
C SER A 936 -21.75 3.79 -43.68
N GLN A 937 -21.14 2.62 -43.43
CA GLN A 937 -21.85 1.33 -43.35
C GLN A 937 -22.55 1.12 -42.00
N PHE A 938 -22.15 1.86 -40.96
CA PHE A 938 -22.75 1.77 -39.62
C PHE A 938 -23.92 2.75 -39.42
N LEU A 939 -24.06 3.72 -40.32
CA LEU A 939 -25.12 4.73 -40.29
C LEU A 939 -26.44 4.14 -40.78
N LYS A 940 -27.57 4.58 -40.21
CA LYS A 940 -28.89 4.12 -40.65
C LYS A 940 -29.17 4.69 -42.04
N LYS A 941 -29.60 3.83 -42.98
CA LYS A 941 -30.14 4.33 -44.26
C LYS A 941 -31.28 5.31 -43.98
N SER A 942 -31.09 6.57 -44.35
CA SER A 942 -32.12 7.60 -44.24
C SER A 942 -33.36 7.17 -45.04
N VAL A 943 -34.52 7.15 -44.39
CA VAL A 943 -35.84 6.80 -44.96
C VAL A 943 -36.36 7.87 -45.96
N LEU A 944 -35.52 8.82 -46.39
CA LEU A 944 -35.92 9.95 -47.23
C LEU A 944 -35.58 9.81 -48.72
N GLU A 945 -35.25 8.61 -49.20
CA GLU A 945 -35.13 8.31 -50.63
C GLU A 945 -36.08 7.18 -51.05
N THR A 946 -37.39 7.44 -51.02
CA THR A 946 -38.34 6.67 -51.85
C THR A 946 -39.27 7.64 -52.58
N VAL A 947 -38.81 8.14 -53.73
CA VAL A 947 -39.71 8.37 -54.87
C VAL A 947 -39.09 7.66 -56.06
N PRO A 948 -39.84 6.73 -56.66
CA PRO A 948 -40.01 6.78 -58.10
C PRO A 948 -41.49 6.87 -58.44
N GLU A 949 -41.84 7.92 -59.18
CA GLU A 949 -43.09 8.03 -59.92
C GLU A 949 -43.22 6.82 -60.86
N ALA A 950 -44.11 5.87 -60.51
CA ALA A 950 -44.60 4.89 -61.45
C ALA A 950 -45.68 5.54 -62.34
N SER A 951 -45.26 5.94 -63.54
CA SER A 951 -46.15 6.25 -64.65
C SER A 951 -46.21 5.05 -65.61
N PHE A 952 -47.41 4.81 -66.16
CA PHE A 952 -47.79 3.86 -67.23
C PHE A 952 -47.86 2.36 -66.83
N ASN A 953 -48.88 1.57 -67.15
CA ASN A 953 -49.97 1.69 -68.13
C ASN A 953 -51.15 0.77 -67.76
N SER A 954 -52.35 1.22 -68.09
CA SER A 954 -53.59 0.43 -68.16
C SER A 954 -53.60 -0.54 -69.33
N ASN A 955 -54.02 -1.78 -69.10
CA ASN A 955 -54.86 -2.59 -69.99
C ASN A 955 -55.63 -3.63 -69.18
#